data_AF-A0A4Q9N672-F1
#
_entry.id   AF-A0A4Q9N672-F1
#
_cell.length_a   1.000
_cell.length_b   1.000
_cell.length_c   1.000
_cell.angle_alpha   90.00
_cell.angle_beta   90.00
_cell.angle_gamma   90.00
#
_symmetry.space_group_name_H-M   'P 1'
#
loop_
_entity.id
_entity.type
_entity.pdbx_description
1 polymer ?
#
loop_
_entity_poly.entity_id
_entity_poly.type
_entity_poly.pdbx_seq_one_letter_code
_entity_poly.pdbx_strand_id
1 'polypeptide(L)'
;MSPLCLPRIFSTVHCDAEGAPPASRTVSALQSVKSAVAVPESELRRWRRTFDANAQTVIDGNKYLNKEQFVNAIAPKGDLSKIGRNQFGTLFRVADVNKRELVSWDDFVVFETILKRPDADYWIAFQYFDVDESGTISYDEFKNVLNANVGPDAIPFDFDCDWVKLYLGKKNGAHVLGYNEFTQLMKGLQGERLRQAFKYLDKDQDGYIRAEQFKKIILDIAGHKLSDAVIERLPTLTTLSPGGRISYSEVNAFHNVIKEMDMVERIIREATAKTKDGRIDQSDFLNHCMSSTRYSLFTPMEASIIFHFAGRGNGSQRLSLLDFAQLLDPRWKAPGDAEVKPTAQVESLFHQIAHSAYNFGLGGVAGGFGATIVYPIDLVKVRFGGIHGTALTVTRPIACSTDENQRSTVVGQLLYKNSLDCVRKVFRNEGFLGFYRGLGPQLIGVAPEKAIKLTVNDFIRSRAMDPETGRITLPWELVAGGTAGGCQVIFTNPLEIVKIRLQIQGEAAKLEGAVPKGAVHIIRQLGLLGLYRGASACLLRDIPFSAIYFPAYSHLKKDVFQEGYNGKQLSFLETLTSAAVAGMPAAYLTTPADVVKTRLQVEARTGQTNYKGLTDAFVKIYREEGFKAFFKGGPARILRSSPQFGFTLVAYEYLHKFVPYPFNGTSREVETTTLASQREDMAQVRARNALRILLDVHGDFGRR
;
A
#
# COMPACT_ATOMS: atom_id res chain seq x y z
N MET A 1 7.60 -22.74 -47.76
CA MET A 1 7.49 -22.05 -46.46
C MET A 1 6.82 -23.01 -45.49
N SER A 2 7.61 -23.66 -44.64
CA SER A 2 7.10 -24.57 -43.59
C SER A 2 6.49 -23.74 -42.46
N PRO A 3 5.34 -24.12 -41.89
CA PRO A 3 4.76 -23.37 -40.78
C PRO A 3 5.59 -23.58 -39.52
N LEU A 4 6.02 -22.49 -38.91
CA LEU A 4 6.67 -22.45 -37.60
C LEU A 4 5.70 -22.99 -36.54
N CYS A 5 5.94 -24.21 -36.07
CA CYS A 5 5.22 -24.80 -34.95
C CYS A 5 5.84 -24.24 -33.65
N LEU A 6 5.12 -23.38 -32.94
CA LEU A 6 5.53 -22.90 -31.61
C LEU A 6 5.55 -24.07 -30.62
N PRO A 7 6.55 -24.15 -29.71
CA PRO A 7 6.59 -25.20 -28.71
C PRO A 7 5.43 -25.05 -27.72
N ARG A 8 4.60 -26.10 -27.57
CA ARG A 8 3.53 -26.16 -26.57
C ARG A 8 4.17 -26.21 -25.18
N ILE A 9 3.93 -25.18 -24.37
CA ILE A 9 4.49 -25.03 -23.01
C ILE A 9 3.98 -26.13 -22.05
N PHE A 10 2.89 -26.82 -22.40
CA PHE A 10 2.44 -28.06 -21.77
C PHE A 10 1.89 -29.01 -22.84
N SER A 11 2.24 -30.30 -22.80
CA SER A 11 1.64 -31.31 -23.68
C SER A 11 0.17 -31.47 -23.30
N THR A 12 -0.73 -30.94 -24.12
CA THR A 12 -2.15 -31.26 -24.10
C THR A 12 -2.30 -32.75 -24.38
N VAL A 13 -2.65 -33.54 -23.36
CA VAL A 13 -3.09 -34.93 -23.57
C VAL A 13 -4.47 -34.85 -24.20
N HIS A 14 -4.54 -34.99 -25.52
CA HIS A 14 -5.78 -35.30 -26.23
C HIS A 14 -5.96 -36.82 -26.20
N CYS A 15 -7.17 -37.28 -25.89
CA CYS A 15 -7.51 -38.69 -25.67
C CYS A 15 -7.40 -39.60 -26.90
N ASP A 16 -7.12 -39.06 -28.09
CA ASP A 16 -7.11 -39.84 -29.33
C ASP A 16 -5.75 -40.46 -29.69
N ALA A 17 -4.75 -40.39 -28.79
CA ALA A 17 -3.48 -41.09 -29.00
C ALA A 17 -3.61 -42.56 -28.53
N GLU A 18 -4.02 -43.43 -29.46
CA GLU A 18 -4.01 -44.88 -29.30
C GLU A 18 -2.61 -45.39 -28.89
N GLY A 19 -2.52 -46.26 -27.86
CA GLY A 19 -1.34 -47.15 -27.73
C GLY A 19 -0.77 -47.52 -26.35
N ALA A 20 -1.14 -46.91 -25.21
CA ALA A 20 -0.54 -47.27 -23.90
C ALA A 20 -1.55 -47.60 -22.79
N PRO A 21 -1.30 -48.55 -21.87
CA PRO A 21 -2.22 -48.88 -20.78
C PRO A 21 -2.34 -47.73 -19.75
N PRO A 22 -3.52 -47.54 -19.11
CA PRO A 22 -3.86 -46.36 -18.30
C PRO A 22 -2.94 -46.10 -17.10
N ALA A 23 -2.60 -47.13 -16.32
CA ALA A 23 -1.69 -47.00 -15.15
C ALA A 23 -0.26 -46.56 -15.52
N SER A 24 0.18 -46.80 -16.76
CA SER A 24 1.49 -46.33 -17.25
C SER A 24 1.50 -44.84 -17.55
N ARG A 25 0.33 -44.20 -17.78
CA ARG A 25 0.21 -42.81 -18.23
C ARG A 25 0.29 -41.83 -17.07
N THR A 26 -0.33 -42.13 -15.94
CA THR A 26 -0.25 -41.34 -14.70
C THR A 26 1.14 -41.39 -14.09
N VAL A 27 1.78 -42.56 -14.06
CA VAL A 27 3.19 -42.71 -13.63
C VAL A 27 4.15 -41.97 -14.56
N SER A 28 3.94 -42.04 -15.88
CA SER A 28 4.74 -41.31 -16.87
C SER A 28 4.54 -39.78 -16.77
N ALA A 29 3.33 -39.31 -16.52
CA ALA A 29 3.04 -37.90 -16.26
C ALA A 29 3.66 -37.41 -14.94
N LEU A 30 3.64 -38.23 -13.88
CA LEU A 30 4.31 -37.93 -12.61
C LEU A 30 5.84 -37.89 -12.78
N GLN A 31 6.42 -38.80 -13.58
CA GLN A 31 7.83 -38.76 -13.95
C GLN A 31 8.17 -37.54 -14.82
N SER A 32 7.30 -37.13 -15.74
CA SER A 32 7.48 -35.91 -16.53
C SER A 32 7.36 -34.65 -15.67
N VAL A 33 6.54 -34.66 -14.62
CA VAL A 33 6.42 -33.55 -13.66
C VAL A 33 7.67 -33.46 -12.77
N LYS A 34 8.21 -34.61 -12.32
CA LYS A 34 9.50 -34.66 -11.61
C LYS A 34 10.65 -34.11 -12.45
N SER A 35 10.63 -34.28 -13.77
CA SER A 35 11.67 -33.76 -14.66
C SER A 35 11.42 -32.32 -15.15
N ALA A 36 10.17 -31.84 -15.19
CA ALA A 36 9.81 -30.52 -15.71
C ALA A 36 9.96 -29.36 -14.70
N VAL A 37 10.02 -29.65 -13.39
CA VAL A 37 10.17 -28.61 -12.35
C VAL A 37 11.45 -28.85 -11.58
N ALA A 38 12.56 -28.29 -12.05
CA ALA A 38 13.80 -28.24 -11.28
C ALA A 38 13.57 -27.40 -10.02
N VAL A 39 13.44 -28.04 -8.85
CA VAL A 39 13.23 -27.35 -7.59
C VAL A 39 14.56 -26.80 -7.07
N PRO A 40 14.68 -25.48 -6.83
CA PRO A 40 15.84 -24.88 -6.18
C PRO A 40 16.24 -25.59 -4.87
N GLU A 41 17.53 -25.79 -4.63
CA GLU A 41 18.03 -26.43 -3.41
C GLU A 41 17.58 -25.71 -2.12
N SER A 42 17.37 -24.39 -2.17
CA SER A 42 16.89 -23.60 -1.03
C SER A 42 15.48 -24.03 -0.59
N GLU A 43 14.62 -24.39 -1.53
CA GLU A 43 13.25 -24.82 -1.25
C GLU A 43 13.21 -26.27 -0.76
N LEU A 44 14.03 -27.15 -1.34
CA LEU A 44 14.19 -28.52 -0.82
C LEU A 44 14.64 -28.51 0.65
N ARG A 45 15.60 -27.65 1.01
CA ARG A 45 16.04 -27.48 2.41
C ARG A 45 14.91 -26.96 3.30
N ARG A 46 14.07 -26.06 2.80
CA ARG A 46 12.91 -25.53 3.54
C ARG A 46 11.85 -26.61 3.77
N TRP A 47 11.46 -27.33 2.73
CA TRP A 47 10.53 -28.46 2.82
C TRP A 47 11.05 -29.55 3.74
N ARG A 48 12.37 -29.82 3.72
CA ARG A 48 13.01 -30.79 4.62
C ARG A 48 12.87 -30.39 6.08
N ARG A 49 13.09 -29.11 6.40
CA ARG A 49 12.86 -28.59 7.76
C ARG A 49 11.41 -28.74 8.19
N THR A 50 10.46 -28.43 7.30
CA THR A 50 9.02 -28.58 7.61
C THR A 50 8.65 -30.05 7.82
N PHE A 51 9.14 -30.95 6.96
CA PHE A 51 8.93 -32.39 7.09
C PHE A 51 9.52 -32.92 8.40
N ASP A 52 10.81 -32.65 8.68
CA ASP A 52 11.49 -33.13 9.89
C ASP A 52 10.90 -32.58 11.19
N ALA A 53 10.36 -31.36 11.16
CA ALA A 53 9.73 -30.76 12.33
C ALA A 53 8.38 -31.43 12.70
N ASN A 54 7.70 -32.03 11.71
CA ASN A 54 6.38 -32.64 11.91
C ASN A 54 6.41 -34.18 11.88
N ALA A 55 7.40 -34.79 11.25
CA ALA A 55 7.53 -36.24 11.10
C ALA A 55 8.09 -36.89 12.38
N GLN A 56 7.17 -37.26 13.28
CA GLN A 56 7.49 -37.96 14.53
C GLN A 56 7.40 -39.49 14.38
N THR A 57 6.76 -39.97 13.31
CA THR A 57 6.59 -41.40 13.04
C THR A 57 7.86 -41.93 12.38
N VAL A 58 8.50 -42.94 12.98
CA VAL A 58 9.72 -43.56 12.45
C VAL A 58 9.49 -45.05 12.27
N ILE A 59 9.68 -45.55 11.04
CA ILE A 59 9.58 -46.96 10.69
C ILE A 59 10.86 -47.32 9.95
N ASP A 60 11.56 -48.37 10.41
CA ASP A 60 12.83 -48.85 9.84
C ASP A 60 13.90 -47.74 9.68
N GLY A 61 13.98 -46.84 10.66
CA GLY A 61 14.91 -45.71 10.65
C GLY A 61 14.53 -44.56 9.71
N ASN A 62 13.46 -44.70 8.92
CA ASN A 62 12.94 -43.66 8.04
C ASN A 62 11.78 -42.91 8.70
N LYS A 63 11.77 -41.59 8.55
CA LYS A 63 10.69 -40.73 9.07
C LYS A 63 9.53 -40.66 8.07
N TYR A 64 8.32 -40.70 8.60
CA TYR A 64 7.06 -40.58 7.85
C TYR A 64 6.12 -39.57 8.51
N LEU A 65 5.20 -39.02 7.73
CA LEU A 65 4.09 -38.22 8.21
C LEU A 65 2.81 -39.06 8.20
N ASN A 66 2.15 -39.18 9.36
CA ASN A 66 0.76 -39.65 9.42
C ASN A 66 -0.21 -38.52 9.04
N LYS A 67 -1.52 -38.81 8.95
CA LYS A 67 -2.55 -37.84 8.53
C LYS A 67 -2.53 -36.53 9.35
N GLU A 68 -2.42 -36.61 10.67
CA GLU A 68 -2.40 -35.42 11.53
C GLU A 68 -1.09 -34.62 11.40
N GLN A 69 0.05 -35.31 11.35
CA GLN A 69 1.37 -34.70 11.17
C GLN A 69 1.49 -34.02 9.82
N PHE A 70 0.92 -34.62 8.77
CA PHE A 70 0.83 -34.02 7.45
C PHE A 70 0.00 -32.73 7.49
N VAL A 71 -1.19 -32.77 8.09
CA VAL A 71 -2.03 -31.56 8.26
C VAL A 71 -1.27 -30.48 9.04
N ASN A 72 -0.50 -30.83 10.06
CA ASN A 72 0.32 -29.87 10.82
C ASN A 72 1.43 -29.24 9.96
N ALA A 73 1.95 -29.95 8.97
CA ALA A 73 2.96 -29.46 8.05
C ALA A 73 2.40 -28.50 7.00
N ILE A 74 1.19 -28.78 6.48
CA ILE A 74 0.63 -28.06 5.32
C ILE A 74 -0.39 -26.97 5.69
N ALA A 75 -1.10 -27.12 6.81
CA ALA A 75 -2.15 -26.18 7.19
C ALA A 75 -1.52 -24.84 7.61
N PRO A 76 -2.06 -23.71 7.13
CA PRO A 76 -1.56 -22.40 7.54
C PRO A 76 -1.74 -22.22 9.05
N LYS A 77 -0.77 -21.57 9.69
CA LYS A 77 -0.79 -21.30 11.15
C LYS A 77 -1.74 -20.14 11.54
N GLY A 78 -2.37 -19.49 10.56
CA GLY A 78 -3.29 -18.37 10.75
C GLY A 78 -4.71 -18.80 11.11
N ASP A 79 -5.67 -17.88 10.91
CA ASP A 79 -7.08 -18.12 11.22
C ASP A 79 -7.71 -19.15 10.25
N LEU A 80 -8.16 -20.28 10.81
CA LEU A 80 -8.79 -21.43 10.14
C LEU A 80 -10.33 -21.39 10.27
N SER A 81 -10.91 -20.22 10.58
CA SER A 81 -12.34 -20.07 10.90
C SER A 81 -13.32 -20.61 9.85
N LYS A 82 -12.96 -20.62 8.55
CA LYS A 82 -13.85 -21.09 7.47
C LYS A 82 -13.49 -22.44 6.86
N ILE A 83 -12.20 -22.75 6.75
CA ILE A 83 -11.73 -24.08 6.29
C ILE A 83 -11.13 -24.78 7.50
N GLY A 84 -11.85 -25.80 7.98
CA GLY A 84 -11.45 -26.52 9.18
C GLY A 84 -10.11 -27.24 8.97
N ARG A 85 -9.29 -27.30 10.01
CA ARG A 85 -8.00 -28.01 9.98
C ARG A 85 -8.15 -29.45 9.49
N ASN A 86 -9.22 -30.13 9.89
CA ASN A 86 -9.51 -31.51 9.48
C ASN A 86 -9.72 -31.67 7.97
N GLN A 87 -10.23 -30.64 7.29
CA GLN A 87 -10.47 -30.67 5.85
C GLN A 87 -9.17 -30.71 5.04
N PHE A 88 -8.07 -30.15 5.56
CA PHE A 88 -6.74 -30.32 4.97
C PHE A 88 -6.29 -31.79 4.96
N GLY A 89 -6.88 -32.63 5.82
CA GLY A 89 -6.66 -34.07 5.81
C GLY A 89 -7.16 -34.76 4.54
N THR A 90 -8.00 -34.12 3.73
CA THR A 90 -8.40 -34.66 2.41
C THR A 90 -7.24 -34.67 1.42
N LEU A 91 -6.32 -33.70 1.53
CA LEU A 91 -5.12 -33.62 0.70
C LEU A 91 -4.12 -34.74 1.01
N PHE A 92 -4.24 -35.38 2.19
CA PHE A 92 -3.40 -36.52 2.55
C PHE A 92 -3.53 -37.67 1.54
N ARG A 93 -4.74 -37.92 1.05
CA ARG A 93 -5.02 -38.94 0.04
C ARG A 93 -4.26 -38.69 -1.27
N VAL A 94 -4.08 -37.42 -1.63
CA VAL A 94 -3.36 -37.01 -2.84
C VAL A 94 -1.84 -37.06 -2.60
N ALA A 95 -1.38 -36.82 -1.38
CA ALA A 95 0.03 -36.92 -1.02
C ALA A 95 0.51 -38.38 -0.89
N ASP A 96 -0.33 -39.29 -0.40
CA ASP A 96 0.00 -40.72 -0.24
C ASP A 96 -0.19 -41.51 -1.55
N VAL A 97 0.75 -41.32 -2.48
CA VAL A 97 0.75 -41.98 -3.80
C VAL A 97 0.73 -43.51 -3.69
N ASN A 98 1.31 -44.07 -2.63
CA ASN A 98 1.46 -45.51 -2.47
C ASN A 98 0.36 -46.14 -1.60
N LYS A 99 -0.64 -45.36 -1.14
CA LYS A 99 -1.75 -45.81 -0.28
C LYS A 99 -1.27 -46.56 0.97
N ARG A 100 -0.20 -46.07 1.59
CA ARG A 100 0.43 -46.66 2.79
C ARG A 100 -0.16 -46.16 4.11
N GLU A 101 -1.08 -45.20 4.04
CA GLU A 101 -1.54 -44.37 5.17
C GLU A 101 -0.40 -43.56 5.82
N LEU A 102 0.71 -43.40 5.09
CA LEU A 102 1.94 -42.75 5.53
C LEU A 102 2.61 -42.03 4.35
N VAL A 103 2.97 -40.77 4.55
CA VAL A 103 3.65 -39.96 3.53
C VAL A 103 5.16 -39.96 3.81
N SER A 104 5.94 -40.49 2.87
CA SER A 104 7.41 -40.45 2.94
C SER A 104 7.96 -39.06 2.58
N TRP A 105 9.26 -38.86 2.75
CA TRP A 105 9.92 -37.65 2.26
C TRP A 105 9.75 -37.46 0.75
N ASP A 106 9.89 -38.54 -0.04
CA ASP A 106 9.75 -38.46 -1.50
C ASP A 106 8.32 -38.13 -1.90
N ASP A 107 7.32 -38.71 -1.23
CA ASP A 107 5.91 -38.41 -1.44
C ASP A 107 5.59 -36.95 -1.09
N PHE A 108 6.15 -36.45 0.01
CA PHE A 108 6.00 -35.05 0.43
C PHE A 108 6.60 -34.07 -0.59
N VAL A 109 7.77 -34.39 -1.15
CA VAL A 109 8.41 -33.59 -2.21
C VAL A 109 7.56 -33.60 -3.48
N VAL A 110 6.98 -34.74 -3.85
CA VAL A 110 6.07 -34.83 -5.01
C VAL A 110 4.85 -33.95 -4.80
N PHE A 111 4.22 -34.02 -3.62
CA PHE A 111 3.05 -33.22 -3.28
C PHE A 111 3.35 -31.70 -3.35
N GLU A 112 4.44 -31.25 -2.73
CA GLU A 112 4.88 -29.85 -2.79
C GLU A 112 5.25 -29.39 -4.21
N THR A 113 5.75 -30.31 -5.05
CA THR A 113 6.02 -30.02 -6.46
C THR A 113 4.73 -29.89 -7.27
N ILE A 114 3.69 -30.68 -6.96
CA ILE A 114 2.35 -30.54 -7.56
C ILE A 114 1.78 -29.16 -7.21
N LEU A 115 1.90 -28.73 -5.95
CA LEU A 115 1.47 -27.40 -5.51
C LEU A 115 2.19 -26.25 -6.24
N LYS A 116 3.34 -26.50 -6.88
CA LYS A 116 4.03 -25.49 -7.70
C LYS A 116 3.47 -25.33 -9.11
N ARG A 117 2.59 -26.22 -9.55
CA ARG A 117 1.91 -26.05 -10.83
C ARG A 117 0.96 -24.84 -10.82
N PRO A 118 0.81 -24.13 -11.95
CA PRO A 118 -0.13 -23.03 -12.04
C PRO A 118 -1.60 -23.49 -11.91
N ASP A 119 -1.88 -24.74 -12.27
CA ASP A 119 -3.20 -25.40 -12.26
C ASP A 119 -3.33 -26.44 -11.12
N ALA A 120 -2.51 -26.31 -10.07
CA ALA A 120 -2.44 -27.28 -8.98
C ALA A 120 -3.80 -27.51 -8.28
N ASP A 121 -4.61 -26.47 -8.21
CA ASP A 121 -5.94 -26.47 -7.60
C ASP A 121 -6.90 -27.47 -8.29
N TYR A 122 -6.98 -27.43 -9.62
CA TYR A 122 -7.77 -28.40 -10.39
C TYR A 122 -7.11 -29.78 -10.47
N TRP A 123 -5.78 -29.82 -10.54
CA TRP A 123 -5.04 -31.08 -10.62
C TRP A 123 -5.23 -31.95 -9.38
N ILE A 124 -5.16 -31.35 -8.19
CA ILE A 124 -5.40 -32.03 -6.92
C ILE A 124 -6.85 -32.53 -6.85
N ALA A 125 -7.81 -31.72 -7.31
CA ALA A 125 -9.20 -32.16 -7.37
C ALA A 125 -9.37 -33.35 -8.32
N PHE A 126 -8.74 -33.32 -9.50
CA PHE A 126 -8.78 -34.44 -10.44
C PHE A 126 -8.22 -35.72 -9.83
N GLN A 127 -7.04 -35.67 -9.22
CA GLN A 127 -6.44 -36.82 -8.53
C GLN A 127 -7.27 -37.34 -7.35
N TYR A 128 -8.06 -36.47 -6.72
CA TYR A 128 -8.96 -36.90 -5.65
C TYR A 128 -10.17 -37.70 -6.19
N PHE A 129 -10.67 -37.33 -7.37
CA PHE A 129 -11.80 -37.99 -8.03
C PHE A 129 -11.40 -39.23 -8.85
N ASP A 130 -10.17 -39.29 -9.35
CA ASP A 130 -9.56 -40.45 -10.01
C ASP A 130 -9.12 -41.49 -8.95
N VAL A 131 -10.04 -42.38 -8.57
CA VAL A 131 -9.84 -43.33 -7.46
C VAL A 131 -8.90 -44.47 -7.88
N ASP A 132 -9.01 -44.88 -9.15
CA ASP A 132 -8.28 -46.00 -9.74
C ASP A 132 -6.94 -45.61 -10.37
N GLU A 133 -6.62 -44.31 -10.42
CA GLU A 133 -5.40 -43.73 -11.01
C GLU A 133 -5.25 -44.06 -12.51
N SER A 134 -6.39 -44.26 -13.19
CA SER A 134 -6.44 -44.53 -14.63
C SER A 134 -6.06 -43.31 -15.48
N GLY A 135 -6.11 -42.10 -14.88
CA GLY A 135 -5.95 -40.84 -15.59
C GLY A 135 -7.23 -40.38 -16.30
N THR A 136 -8.38 -41.01 -15.99
CA THR A 136 -9.71 -40.65 -16.48
C THR A 136 -10.74 -40.85 -15.38
N ILE A 137 -11.84 -40.08 -15.38
CA ILE A 137 -12.89 -40.21 -14.36
C ILE A 137 -14.16 -40.78 -15.00
N SER A 138 -14.61 -41.91 -14.49
CA SER A 138 -15.87 -42.54 -14.89
C SER A 138 -17.10 -41.95 -14.17
N TYR A 139 -18.30 -42.21 -14.69
CA TYR A 139 -19.56 -41.80 -14.04
C TYR A 139 -19.68 -42.35 -12.61
N ASP A 140 -19.32 -43.62 -12.41
CA ASP A 140 -19.45 -44.28 -11.12
C ASP A 140 -18.43 -43.74 -10.11
N GLU A 141 -17.20 -43.46 -10.52
CA GLU A 141 -16.21 -42.80 -9.66
C GLU A 141 -16.68 -41.41 -9.23
N PHE A 142 -17.12 -40.59 -10.18
CA PHE A 142 -17.62 -39.26 -9.90
C PHE A 142 -18.79 -39.31 -8.90
N LYS A 143 -19.75 -40.21 -9.13
CA LYS A 143 -20.91 -40.40 -8.26
C LYS A 143 -20.54 -40.89 -6.86
N ASN A 144 -19.65 -41.86 -6.77
CA ASN A 144 -19.23 -42.44 -5.50
C ASN A 144 -18.46 -41.42 -4.65
N VAL A 145 -17.53 -40.68 -5.27
CA VAL A 145 -16.75 -39.64 -4.59
C VAL A 145 -17.65 -38.50 -4.10
N LEU A 146 -18.63 -38.08 -4.92
CA LEU A 146 -19.59 -37.06 -4.51
C LEU A 146 -20.43 -37.53 -3.30
N ASN A 147 -21.04 -38.70 -3.39
CA ASN A 147 -21.91 -39.22 -2.32
C ASN A 147 -21.15 -39.50 -1.02
N ALA A 148 -19.88 -39.90 -1.09
CA ALA A 148 -19.05 -40.12 0.09
C ALA A 148 -18.80 -38.82 0.90
N ASN A 149 -18.75 -37.68 0.21
CA ASN A 149 -18.40 -36.38 0.78
C ASN A 149 -19.60 -35.47 1.07
N VAL A 150 -20.82 -35.91 0.75
CA VAL A 150 -22.06 -35.17 1.01
C VAL A 150 -22.67 -35.62 2.35
N GLY A 151 -23.03 -34.63 3.19
CA GLY A 151 -23.64 -34.86 4.50
C GLY A 151 -25.04 -35.50 4.41
N PRO A 152 -25.58 -36.06 5.51
CA PRO A 152 -26.88 -36.73 5.49
C PRO A 152 -28.04 -35.73 5.38
N ASP A 153 -27.85 -34.48 5.81
CA ASP A 153 -28.85 -33.40 5.80
C ASP A 153 -28.81 -32.52 4.54
N ALA A 154 -27.90 -32.84 3.63
CA ALA A 154 -27.64 -32.10 2.40
C ALA A 154 -28.77 -32.28 1.37
N ILE A 155 -28.93 -31.27 0.51
CA ILE A 155 -29.88 -31.34 -0.60
C ILE A 155 -29.40 -32.39 -1.62
N PRO A 156 -30.23 -33.38 -2.00
CA PRO A 156 -29.81 -34.46 -2.89
C PRO A 156 -29.49 -33.93 -4.29
N PHE A 157 -28.47 -34.52 -4.92
CA PHE A 157 -28.08 -34.24 -6.29
C PHE A 157 -28.60 -35.35 -7.23
N ASP A 158 -29.30 -34.95 -8.27
CA ASP A 158 -29.79 -35.83 -9.33
C ASP A 158 -28.69 -36.06 -10.36
N PHE A 159 -28.09 -37.26 -10.31
CA PHE A 159 -27.06 -37.70 -11.25
C PHE A 159 -27.62 -38.15 -12.61
N ASP A 160 -28.92 -38.37 -12.73
CA ASP A 160 -29.56 -38.80 -13.97
C ASP A 160 -30.11 -37.60 -14.78
N CYS A 161 -29.69 -36.39 -14.43
CA CYS A 161 -30.06 -35.17 -15.12
C CYS A 161 -29.37 -35.03 -16.49
N ASP A 162 -29.96 -34.22 -17.38
CA ASP A 162 -29.42 -34.00 -18.73
C ASP A 162 -28.03 -33.33 -18.69
N TRP A 163 -27.76 -32.49 -17.70
CA TRP A 163 -26.46 -31.84 -17.55
C TRP A 163 -25.34 -32.85 -17.29
N VAL A 164 -25.52 -33.81 -16.37
CA VAL A 164 -24.53 -34.87 -16.11
C VAL A 164 -24.33 -35.74 -17.35
N LYS A 165 -25.42 -36.08 -18.05
CA LYS A 165 -25.35 -36.89 -19.28
C LYS A 165 -24.52 -36.25 -20.40
N LEU A 166 -24.46 -34.92 -20.46
CA LEU A 166 -23.64 -34.20 -21.45
C LEU A 166 -22.13 -34.33 -21.18
N TYR A 167 -21.73 -34.50 -19.92
CA TYR A 167 -20.32 -34.65 -19.54
C TYR A 167 -19.88 -36.09 -19.32
N LEU A 168 -20.73 -36.94 -18.76
CA LEU A 168 -20.38 -38.31 -18.33
C LEU A 168 -21.12 -39.39 -19.12
N GLY A 169 -22.04 -39.01 -20.01
CA GLY A 169 -22.88 -39.96 -20.73
C GLY A 169 -23.92 -40.65 -19.84
N LYS A 170 -24.41 -41.81 -20.28
CA LYS A 170 -25.37 -42.64 -19.51
C LYS A 170 -24.62 -43.63 -18.62
N LYS A 171 -25.29 -44.13 -17.57
CA LYS A 171 -24.82 -45.27 -16.78
C LYS A 171 -24.46 -46.45 -17.70
N ASN A 172 -23.22 -46.93 -17.64
CA ASN A 172 -22.58 -47.92 -18.55
C ASN A 172 -22.15 -47.40 -19.94
N GLY A 173 -22.09 -46.09 -20.15
CA GLY A 173 -21.50 -45.50 -21.35
C GLY A 173 -19.96 -45.61 -21.34
N ALA A 174 -19.34 -45.65 -22.52
CA ALA A 174 -17.88 -45.66 -22.67
C ALA A 174 -17.23 -44.29 -22.47
N HIS A 175 -18.02 -43.25 -22.14
CA HIS A 175 -17.51 -41.89 -22.01
C HIS A 175 -16.87 -41.71 -20.62
N VAL A 176 -15.60 -41.34 -20.62
CA VAL A 176 -14.81 -41.06 -19.42
C VAL A 176 -14.22 -39.66 -19.55
N LEU A 177 -14.14 -38.95 -18.43
CA LEU A 177 -13.65 -37.57 -18.41
C LEU A 177 -12.13 -37.53 -18.34
N GLY A 178 -11.51 -36.85 -19.31
CA GLY A 178 -10.12 -36.42 -19.17
C GLY A 178 -9.98 -35.21 -18.23
N TYR A 179 -8.74 -34.88 -17.85
CA TYR A 179 -8.44 -33.75 -16.96
C TYR A 179 -9.10 -32.43 -17.40
N ASN A 180 -8.95 -32.04 -18.66
CA ASN A 180 -9.49 -30.78 -19.16
C ASN A 180 -11.03 -30.73 -19.09
N GLU A 181 -11.70 -31.83 -19.40
CA GLU A 181 -13.16 -31.93 -19.36
C GLU A 181 -13.66 -31.91 -17.92
N PHE A 182 -12.98 -32.61 -17.01
CA PHE A 182 -13.24 -32.55 -15.59
C PHE A 182 -13.15 -31.12 -15.05
N THR A 183 -12.13 -30.34 -15.44
CA THR A 183 -12.04 -28.93 -14.98
C THR A 183 -13.25 -28.09 -15.39
N GLN A 184 -13.80 -28.32 -16.60
CA GLN A 184 -15.00 -27.62 -17.07
C GLN A 184 -16.26 -28.13 -16.36
N LEU A 185 -16.35 -29.43 -16.11
CA LEU A 185 -17.43 -30.02 -15.32
C LEU A 185 -17.47 -29.38 -13.94
N MET A 186 -16.35 -29.31 -13.23
CA MET A 186 -16.26 -28.73 -11.88
C MET A 186 -16.70 -27.27 -11.86
N LYS A 187 -16.34 -26.48 -12.88
CA LYS A 187 -16.78 -25.08 -13.02
C LYS A 187 -18.30 -24.95 -13.26
N GLY A 188 -18.92 -25.90 -13.95
CA GLY A 188 -20.35 -25.92 -14.21
C GLY A 188 -21.20 -26.54 -13.08
N LEU A 189 -20.61 -27.45 -12.30
CA LEU A 189 -21.28 -28.24 -11.27
C LEU A 189 -21.99 -27.35 -10.23
N GLN A 190 -21.37 -26.25 -9.81
CA GLN A 190 -21.97 -25.35 -8.82
C GLN A 190 -23.31 -24.76 -9.30
N GLY A 191 -23.37 -24.37 -10.57
CA GLY A 191 -24.58 -23.81 -11.18
C GLY A 191 -25.68 -24.85 -11.32
N GLU A 192 -25.35 -26.08 -11.69
CA GLU A 192 -26.33 -27.16 -11.77
C GLU A 192 -26.82 -27.57 -10.37
N ARG A 193 -25.94 -27.63 -9.36
CA ARG A 193 -26.35 -27.85 -7.96
C ARG A 193 -27.30 -26.77 -7.47
N LEU A 194 -27.04 -25.51 -7.77
CA LEU A 194 -27.94 -24.39 -7.46
C LEU A 194 -29.30 -24.57 -8.13
N ARG A 195 -29.31 -24.94 -9.41
CA ARG A 195 -30.54 -25.19 -10.18
C ARG A 195 -31.38 -26.33 -9.60
N GLN A 196 -30.74 -27.46 -9.28
CA GLN A 196 -31.41 -28.61 -8.69
C GLN A 196 -31.89 -28.33 -7.27
N ALA A 197 -31.09 -27.63 -6.46
CA ALA A 197 -31.45 -27.28 -5.10
C ALA A 197 -32.64 -26.32 -5.05
N PHE A 198 -32.70 -25.36 -5.97
CA PHE A 198 -33.87 -24.50 -6.14
C PHE A 198 -35.11 -25.31 -6.51
N LYS A 199 -35.00 -26.15 -7.56
CA LYS A 199 -36.10 -27.02 -8.02
C LYS A 199 -36.59 -27.98 -6.93
N TYR A 200 -35.71 -28.45 -6.05
CA TYR A 200 -36.06 -29.33 -4.94
C TYR A 200 -36.88 -28.61 -3.86
N LEU A 201 -36.63 -27.31 -3.64
CA LEU A 201 -37.28 -26.51 -2.60
C LEU A 201 -38.53 -25.77 -3.09
N ASP A 202 -38.62 -25.49 -4.39
CA ASP A 202 -39.80 -24.98 -5.10
C ASP A 202 -40.76 -26.13 -5.44
N LYS A 203 -41.58 -26.52 -4.45
CA LYS A 203 -42.50 -27.66 -4.56
C LYS A 203 -43.71 -27.36 -5.45
N ASP A 204 -44.12 -26.09 -5.50
CA ASP A 204 -45.26 -25.57 -6.25
C ASP A 204 -44.90 -25.12 -7.67
N GLN A 205 -43.61 -25.10 -8.01
CA GLN A 205 -43.10 -24.68 -9.32
C GLN A 205 -43.53 -23.25 -9.68
N ASP A 206 -43.66 -22.39 -8.68
CA ASP A 206 -44.03 -20.99 -8.86
C ASP A 206 -42.82 -20.10 -9.20
N GLY A 207 -41.60 -20.65 -9.11
CA GLY A 207 -40.36 -19.95 -9.36
C GLY A 207 -39.86 -19.13 -8.16
N TYR A 208 -40.40 -19.36 -6.97
CA TYR A 208 -40.08 -18.65 -5.73
C TYR A 208 -39.75 -19.60 -4.57
N ILE A 209 -38.87 -19.14 -3.68
CA ILE A 209 -38.55 -19.83 -2.42
C ILE A 209 -38.59 -18.86 -1.24
N ARG A 210 -38.71 -19.40 -0.03
CA ARG A 210 -38.64 -18.62 1.22
C ARG A 210 -37.19 -18.25 1.57
N ALA A 211 -37.04 -17.18 2.35
CA ALA A 211 -35.74 -16.69 2.81
C ALA A 211 -34.88 -17.76 3.52
N GLU A 212 -35.48 -18.59 4.37
CA GLU A 212 -34.77 -19.68 5.07
C GLU A 212 -34.32 -20.79 4.11
N GLN A 213 -35.12 -21.08 3.08
CA GLN A 213 -34.76 -22.06 2.05
C GLN A 213 -33.59 -21.55 1.21
N PHE A 214 -33.60 -20.27 0.85
CA PHE A 214 -32.47 -19.61 0.20
C PHE A 214 -31.20 -19.67 1.04
N LYS A 215 -31.30 -19.35 2.34
CA LYS A 215 -30.18 -19.45 3.27
C LYS A 215 -29.60 -20.87 3.29
N LYS A 216 -30.44 -21.90 3.32
CA LYS A 216 -30.01 -23.31 3.24
C LYS A 216 -29.23 -23.60 1.95
N ILE A 217 -29.76 -23.22 0.78
CA ILE A 217 -29.09 -23.44 -0.52
C ILE A 217 -27.70 -22.81 -0.53
N ILE A 218 -27.60 -21.55 -0.09
CA ILE A 218 -26.33 -20.81 -0.12
C ILE A 218 -25.31 -21.38 0.85
N LEU A 219 -25.73 -21.83 2.04
CA LEU A 219 -24.82 -22.47 3.00
C LEU A 219 -24.24 -23.78 2.43
N ASP A 220 -25.07 -24.59 1.77
CA ASP A 220 -24.65 -25.87 1.18
C ASP A 220 -23.69 -25.72 -0.03
N ILE A 221 -23.80 -24.62 -0.77
CA ILE A 221 -23.04 -24.38 -2.01
C ILE A 221 -21.81 -23.48 -1.77
N ALA A 222 -21.98 -22.40 -1.00
CA ALA A 222 -21.01 -21.31 -0.92
C ALA A 222 -20.77 -20.78 0.51
N GLY A 223 -21.21 -21.48 1.55
CA GLY A 223 -21.06 -21.03 2.95
C GLY A 223 -19.61 -20.72 3.36
N HIS A 224 -18.63 -21.43 2.78
CA HIS A 224 -17.21 -21.22 3.03
C HIS A 224 -16.64 -19.93 2.40
N LYS A 225 -17.35 -19.32 1.44
CA LYS A 225 -16.98 -18.06 0.76
C LYS A 225 -17.56 -16.81 1.42
N LEU A 226 -18.48 -16.97 2.37
CA LEU A 226 -19.23 -15.87 2.98
C LEU A 226 -18.80 -15.60 4.43
N SER A 227 -18.81 -14.32 4.81
CA SER A 227 -18.65 -13.90 6.20
C SER A 227 -19.88 -14.26 7.04
N ASP A 228 -19.70 -14.41 8.35
CA ASP A 228 -20.83 -14.70 9.25
C ASP A 228 -21.88 -13.58 9.22
N ALA A 229 -21.44 -12.34 9.08
CA ALA A 229 -22.31 -11.18 8.94
C ALA A 229 -23.18 -11.22 7.67
N VAL A 230 -22.65 -11.72 6.54
CA VAL A 230 -23.45 -11.92 5.33
C VAL A 230 -24.42 -13.08 5.53
N ILE A 231 -23.96 -14.19 6.13
CA ILE A 231 -24.79 -15.38 6.39
C ILE A 231 -26.02 -15.05 7.25
N GLU A 232 -25.84 -14.26 8.31
CA GLU A 232 -26.94 -13.81 9.17
C GLU A 232 -27.96 -12.95 8.42
N ARG A 233 -27.52 -12.22 7.40
CA ARG A 233 -28.32 -11.25 6.66
C ARG A 233 -28.85 -11.79 5.33
N LEU A 234 -28.53 -13.02 4.94
CA LEU A 234 -29.10 -13.67 3.75
C LEU A 234 -30.63 -13.53 3.65
N PRO A 235 -31.42 -13.64 4.75
CA PRO A 235 -32.87 -13.46 4.67
C PRO A 235 -33.33 -12.06 4.25
N THR A 236 -32.50 -11.04 4.45
CA THR A 236 -32.82 -9.64 4.12
C THR A 236 -32.89 -9.38 2.61
N LEU A 237 -32.45 -10.33 1.77
CA LEU A 237 -32.56 -10.22 0.32
C LEU A 237 -34.02 -10.03 -0.14
N THR A 238 -34.98 -10.55 0.64
CA THR A 238 -36.42 -10.33 0.41
C THR A 238 -36.86 -8.86 0.42
N THR A 239 -36.04 -7.95 0.92
CA THR A 239 -36.34 -6.50 0.89
C THR A 239 -36.13 -5.87 -0.49
N LEU A 240 -35.36 -6.52 -1.38
CA LEU A 240 -35.16 -6.05 -2.75
C LEU A 240 -36.36 -6.34 -3.65
N SER A 241 -37.14 -7.39 -3.34
CA SER A 241 -38.29 -7.80 -4.13
C SER A 241 -39.61 -7.65 -3.38
N PRO A 242 -40.63 -7.03 -4.00
CA PRO A 242 -41.96 -6.95 -3.40
C PRO A 242 -42.58 -8.35 -3.33
N GLY A 243 -42.87 -8.84 -2.12
CA GLY A 243 -43.57 -10.10 -1.91
C GLY A 243 -42.97 -11.05 -0.87
N GLY A 244 -41.82 -10.72 -0.26
CA GLY A 244 -41.24 -11.50 0.83
C GLY A 244 -40.76 -12.91 0.44
N ARG A 245 -40.71 -13.20 -0.87
CA ARG A 245 -40.18 -14.43 -1.46
C ARG A 245 -38.99 -14.09 -2.36
N ILE A 246 -38.16 -15.09 -2.64
CA ILE A 246 -36.93 -14.95 -3.44
C ILE A 246 -37.11 -15.76 -4.73
N SER A 247 -36.98 -15.09 -5.86
CA SER A 247 -37.07 -15.68 -7.21
C SER A 247 -35.79 -16.41 -7.60
N TYR A 248 -35.89 -17.34 -8.56
CA TYR A 248 -34.71 -18.02 -9.11
C TYR A 248 -33.65 -17.03 -9.66
N SER A 249 -34.09 -15.94 -10.29
CA SER A 249 -33.20 -14.89 -10.81
C SER A 249 -32.35 -14.23 -9.73
N GLU A 250 -32.91 -14.00 -8.54
CA GLU A 250 -32.17 -13.40 -7.42
C GLU A 250 -31.17 -14.37 -6.81
N VAL A 251 -31.55 -15.64 -6.69
CA VAL A 251 -30.64 -16.71 -6.24
C VAL A 251 -29.45 -16.83 -7.19
N ASN A 252 -29.71 -16.80 -8.50
CA ASN A 252 -28.67 -16.89 -9.52
C ASN A 252 -27.79 -15.63 -9.55
N ALA A 253 -28.37 -14.43 -9.45
CA ALA A 253 -27.61 -13.18 -9.36
C ALA A 253 -26.70 -13.16 -8.12
N PHE A 254 -27.20 -13.59 -6.97
CA PHE A 254 -26.40 -13.71 -5.75
C PHE A 254 -25.25 -14.70 -5.91
N HIS A 255 -25.51 -15.86 -6.55
CA HIS A 255 -24.47 -16.84 -6.85
C HIS A 255 -23.38 -16.27 -7.78
N ASN A 256 -23.76 -15.54 -8.83
CA ASN A 256 -22.81 -14.89 -9.75
C ASN A 256 -21.92 -13.87 -9.03
N VAL A 257 -22.48 -13.05 -8.13
CA VAL A 257 -21.70 -12.10 -7.30
C VAL A 257 -20.66 -12.84 -6.46
N ILE A 258 -21.03 -13.94 -5.82
CA ILE A 258 -20.08 -14.73 -5.01
C ILE A 258 -19.00 -15.36 -5.88
N LYS A 259 -19.38 -15.86 -7.05
CA LYS A 259 -18.45 -16.51 -7.98
C LYS A 259 -17.38 -15.54 -8.48
N GLU A 260 -17.76 -14.29 -8.73
CA GLU A 260 -16.89 -13.24 -9.26
C GLU A 260 -16.43 -12.24 -8.18
N MET A 261 -16.37 -12.66 -6.91
CA MET A 261 -16.08 -11.78 -5.77
C MET A 261 -14.73 -11.04 -5.91
N ASP A 262 -13.71 -11.70 -6.45
CA ASP A 262 -12.39 -11.07 -6.69
C ASP A 262 -12.46 -9.93 -7.71
N MET A 263 -13.30 -10.09 -8.74
CA MET A 263 -13.56 -9.04 -9.73
C MET A 263 -14.39 -7.91 -9.13
N VAL A 264 -15.38 -8.24 -8.30
CA VAL A 264 -16.17 -7.24 -7.55
C VAL A 264 -15.26 -6.41 -6.66
N GLU A 265 -14.38 -7.05 -5.87
CA GLU A 265 -13.41 -6.37 -5.02
C GLU A 265 -12.51 -5.43 -5.84
N ARG A 266 -11.95 -5.94 -6.94
CA ARG A 266 -11.06 -5.16 -7.80
C ARG A 266 -11.75 -3.90 -8.34
N ILE A 267 -12.96 -4.05 -8.86
CA ILE A 267 -13.72 -2.91 -9.41
C ILE A 267 -14.08 -1.91 -8.32
N ILE A 268 -14.51 -2.36 -7.13
CA ILE A 268 -14.82 -1.47 -6.01
C ILE A 268 -13.57 -0.68 -5.60
N ARG A 269 -12.41 -1.33 -5.50
CA ARG A 269 -11.13 -0.67 -5.19
C ARG A 269 -10.75 0.37 -6.23
N GLU A 270 -10.84 0.02 -7.51
CA GLU A 270 -10.53 0.96 -8.60
C GLU A 270 -11.53 2.13 -8.65
N ALA A 271 -12.83 1.88 -8.42
CA ALA A 271 -13.88 2.90 -8.40
C ALA A 271 -13.72 3.87 -7.21
N THR A 272 -13.51 3.33 -6.00
CA THR A 272 -13.30 4.13 -4.78
C THR A 272 -12.00 4.93 -4.86
N ALA A 273 -10.94 4.39 -5.46
CA ALA A 273 -9.69 5.11 -5.70
C ALA A 273 -9.90 6.35 -6.60
N LYS A 274 -10.66 6.21 -7.68
CA LYS A 274 -10.92 7.31 -8.64
C LYS A 274 -11.86 8.40 -8.11
N THR A 275 -12.78 8.05 -7.21
CA THR A 275 -13.77 9.01 -6.71
C THR A 275 -13.14 9.95 -5.69
N LYS A 276 -13.42 11.26 -5.72
CA LYS A 276 -12.81 12.26 -4.82
C LYS A 276 -13.03 11.97 -3.33
N ASP A 277 -14.22 11.51 -2.99
CA ASP A 277 -14.64 11.28 -1.59
C ASP A 277 -14.32 9.86 -1.09
N GLY A 278 -13.72 8.99 -1.92
CA GLY A 278 -13.42 7.60 -1.54
C GLY A 278 -14.65 6.70 -1.35
N ARG A 279 -15.84 7.19 -1.69
CA ARG A 279 -17.12 6.48 -1.57
C ARG A 279 -17.82 6.37 -2.93
N ILE A 280 -18.48 5.26 -3.19
CA ILE A 280 -19.19 4.99 -4.46
C ILE A 280 -20.65 4.64 -4.21
N ASP A 281 -21.53 4.94 -5.16
CA ASP A 281 -22.89 4.38 -5.22
C ASP A 281 -23.01 3.32 -6.33
N GLN A 282 -24.19 2.73 -6.46
CA GLN A 282 -24.47 1.71 -7.47
C GLN A 282 -24.26 2.22 -8.91
N SER A 283 -24.55 3.49 -9.17
CA SER A 283 -24.39 4.09 -10.50
C SER A 283 -22.92 4.26 -10.83
N ASP A 284 -22.12 4.74 -9.87
CA ASP A 284 -20.67 4.85 -10.00
C ASP A 284 -20.01 3.50 -10.25
N PHE A 285 -20.47 2.46 -9.55
CA PHE A 285 -19.99 1.09 -9.76
C PHE A 285 -20.28 0.58 -11.18
N LEU A 286 -21.53 0.72 -11.65
CA LEU A 286 -21.91 0.29 -13.01
C LEU A 286 -21.22 1.11 -14.10
N ASN A 287 -21.11 2.43 -13.92
CA ASN A 287 -20.37 3.31 -14.82
C ASN A 287 -18.89 2.92 -14.87
N HIS A 288 -18.30 2.57 -13.71
CA HIS A 288 -16.93 2.12 -13.69
C HIS A 288 -16.75 0.78 -14.40
N CYS A 289 -17.64 -0.18 -14.20
CA CYS A 289 -17.66 -1.45 -14.96
C CYS A 289 -17.68 -1.18 -16.46
N MET A 290 -18.60 -0.34 -16.94
CA MET A 290 -18.69 0.01 -18.36
C MET A 290 -17.42 0.69 -18.91
N SER A 291 -16.73 1.47 -18.08
CA SER A 291 -15.47 2.13 -18.47
C SER A 291 -14.25 1.21 -18.44
N SER A 292 -14.24 0.19 -17.58
CA SER A 292 -13.08 -0.68 -17.35
C SER A 292 -13.11 -1.94 -18.19
N THR A 293 -14.30 -2.39 -18.62
CA THR A 293 -14.46 -3.61 -19.41
C THR A 293 -15.13 -3.37 -20.76
N ARG A 294 -14.79 -4.23 -21.74
CA ARG A 294 -15.37 -4.16 -23.09
C ARG A 294 -16.85 -4.53 -23.13
N TYR A 295 -17.29 -5.35 -22.18
CA TYR A 295 -18.67 -5.81 -22.04
C TYR A 295 -19.14 -5.60 -20.61
N SER A 296 -20.45 -5.45 -20.39
CA SER A 296 -21.02 -5.35 -19.05
C SER A 296 -20.75 -6.64 -18.28
N LEU A 297 -19.91 -6.58 -17.26
CA LEU A 297 -19.58 -7.74 -16.41
C LEU A 297 -20.73 -8.11 -15.47
N PHE A 298 -21.44 -7.10 -14.96
CA PHE A 298 -22.46 -7.26 -13.94
C PHE A 298 -23.81 -6.75 -14.42
N THR A 299 -24.87 -7.40 -13.98
CA THR A 299 -26.25 -6.95 -14.17
C THR A 299 -26.65 -5.92 -13.11
N PRO A 300 -27.68 -5.08 -13.35
CA PRO A 300 -28.20 -4.18 -12.33
C PRO A 300 -28.67 -4.89 -11.06
N MET A 301 -29.18 -6.12 -11.17
CA MET A 301 -29.58 -6.94 -10.02
C MET A 301 -28.38 -7.35 -9.18
N GLU A 302 -27.29 -7.81 -9.80
CA GLU A 302 -26.04 -8.17 -9.12
C GLU A 302 -25.43 -6.95 -8.41
N ALA A 303 -25.43 -5.78 -9.06
CA ALA A 303 -25.01 -4.53 -8.43
C ALA A 303 -25.91 -4.16 -7.23
N SER A 304 -27.24 -4.33 -7.35
CA SER A 304 -28.18 -4.06 -6.25
C SER A 304 -27.88 -4.95 -5.04
N ILE A 305 -27.60 -6.24 -5.28
CA ILE A 305 -27.22 -7.21 -4.25
C ILE A 305 -25.93 -6.79 -3.54
N ILE A 306 -24.89 -6.42 -4.29
CA ILE A 306 -23.61 -5.98 -3.73
C ILE A 306 -23.82 -4.80 -2.76
N PHE A 307 -24.57 -3.79 -3.20
CA PHE A 307 -24.85 -2.58 -2.41
C PHE A 307 -25.83 -2.82 -1.27
N HIS A 308 -26.76 -3.77 -1.39
CA HIS A 308 -27.66 -4.17 -0.32
C HIS A 308 -26.91 -4.75 0.87
N PHE A 309 -26.02 -5.72 0.62
CA PHE A 309 -25.23 -6.37 1.67
C PHE A 309 -24.16 -5.43 2.23
N ALA A 310 -23.56 -4.56 1.41
CA ALA A 310 -22.57 -3.58 1.87
C ALA A 310 -23.21 -2.40 2.65
N GLY A 311 -24.32 -1.85 2.18
CA GLY A 311 -25.01 -0.69 2.77
C GLY A 311 -25.94 -1.03 3.93
N ARG A 312 -25.86 -2.26 4.46
CA ARG A 312 -26.75 -2.76 5.51
C ARG A 312 -28.25 -2.63 5.19
N GLY A 313 -28.65 -2.66 3.91
CA GLY A 313 -30.03 -2.49 3.46
C GLY A 313 -30.42 -1.07 3.03
N ASN A 314 -29.52 -0.08 3.14
CA ASN A 314 -29.75 1.27 2.62
C ASN A 314 -29.19 1.41 1.20
N GLY A 315 -30.01 1.14 0.17
CA GLY A 315 -29.61 1.17 -1.24
C GLY A 315 -29.20 2.55 -1.80
N SER A 316 -29.50 3.64 -1.12
CA SER A 316 -29.21 5.02 -1.55
C SER A 316 -27.85 5.55 -1.04
N GLN A 317 -27.14 4.83 -0.18
CA GLN A 317 -25.97 5.35 0.49
C GLN A 317 -24.71 5.19 -0.37
N ARG A 318 -23.87 6.23 -0.42
CA ARG A 318 -22.52 6.13 -0.98
C ARG A 318 -21.62 5.42 0.04
N LEU A 319 -21.02 4.32 -0.37
CA LEU A 319 -20.29 3.38 0.50
C LEU A 319 -18.78 3.48 0.31
N SER A 320 -18.03 3.41 1.41
CA SER A 320 -16.58 3.33 1.42
C SER A 320 -16.11 1.89 1.21
N LEU A 321 -14.82 1.69 0.91
CA LEU A 321 -14.24 0.34 0.81
C LEU A 321 -14.44 -0.49 2.09
N LEU A 322 -14.48 0.16 3.27
CA LEU A 322 -14.67 -0.50 4.55
C LEU A 322 -16.07 -1.10 4.71
N ASP A 323 -17.08 -0.48 4.12
CA ASP A 323 -18.47 -0.95 4.14
C ASP A 323 -18.65 -2.24 3.32
N PHE A 324 -17.85 -2.39 2.25
CA PHE A 324 -17.80 -3.61 1.44
C PHE A 324 -17.01 -4.73 2.09
N ALA A 325 -16.21 -4.46 3.13
CA ALA A 325 -15.36 -5.48 3.76
C ALA A 325 -16.16 -6.67 4.32
N GLN A 326 -17.41 -6.42 4.79
CA GLN A 326 -18.30 -7.49 5.25
C GLN A 326 -18.68 -8.48 4.14
N LEU A 327 -18.76 -8.00 2.89
CA LEU A 327 -19.08 -8.82 1.73
C LEU A 327 -17.82 -9.48 1.15
N LEU A 328 -16.73 -8.72 1.09
CA LEU A 328 -15.50 -9.11 0.39
C LEU A 328 -14.55 -9.99 1.22
N ASP A 329 -14.55 -9.87 2.55
CA ASP A 329 -13.69 -10.69 3.41
C ASP A 329 -14.52 -11.74 4.15
N PRO A 330 -14.34 -13.05 3.84
CA PRO A 330 -15.00 -14.13 4.57
C PRO A 330 -14.65 -14.16 6.06
N ARG A 331 -13.55 -13.52 6.46
CA ARG A 331 -13.07 -13.42 7.86
C ARG A 331 -13.61 -12.18 8.59
N TRP A 332 -14.42 -11.37 7.93
CA TRP A 332 -14.91 -10.13 8.51
C TRP A 332 -15.76 -10.39 9.75
N LYS A 333 -15.46 -9.65 10.83
CA LYS A 333 -16.26 -9.59 12.06
C LYS A 333 -16.68 -8.14 12.29
N ALA A 334 -17.88 -7.95 12.84
CA ALA A 334 -18.36 -6.61 13.14
C ALA A 334 -17.41 -5.89 14.12
N PRO A 335 -17.18 -4.58 13.95
CA PRO A 335 -16.42 -3.77 14.91
C PRO A 335 -17.19 -3.70 16.25
N GLY A 336 -16.97 -4.72 17.09
CA GLY A 336 -17.65 -4.96 18.36
C GLY A 336 -17.48 -6.40 18.86
N ASP A 337 -17.40 -7.38 17.94
CA ASP A 337 -17.34 -8.82 18.27
C ASP A 337 -15.93 -9.43 18.18
N ALA A 338 -14.92 -8.61 17.87
CA ALA A 338 -13.55 -9.04 18.06
C ALA A 338 -13.28 -9.08 19.57
N GLU A 339 -13.01 -10.28 20.12
CA GLU A 339 -12.46 -10.42 21.47
C GLU A 339 -11.39 -9.35 21.67
N VAL A 340 -11.74 -8.36 22.48
CA VAL A 340 -10.86 -7.25 22.80
C VAL A 340 -9.78 -7.83 23.69
N LYS A 341 -8.67 -8.28 23.10
CA LYS A 341 -7.40 -8.20 23.83
C LYS A 341 -7.25 -6.73 24.21
N PRO A 342 -7.16 -6.39 25.51
CA PRO A 342 -7.13 -5.01 25.95
C PRO A 342 -5.75 -4.42 25.64
N THR A 343 -5.47 -4.13 24.38
CA THR A 343 -4.48 -3.11 24.04
C THR A 343 -5.17 -1.78 24.25
N ALA A 344 -5.00 -1.26 25.46
CA ALA A 344 -5.54 -0.03 25.99
C ALA A 344 -5.60 1.10 24.94
N GLN A 345 -6.80 1.36 24.42
CA GLN A 345 -7.21 2.69 23.98
C GLN A 345 -7.47 3.55 25.22
N VAL A 346 -6.41 3.86 25.93
CA VAL A 346 -6.35 5.09 26.72
C VAL A 346 -5.23 5.87 26.08
N GLU A 347 -5.60 6.72 25.11
CA GLU A 347 -4.69 7.70 24.53
C GLU A 347 -4.18 8.63 25.63
N SER A 348 -3.14 8.19 26.33
CA SER A 348 -2.42 9.03 27.26
C SER A 348 -1.77 10.15 26.45
N LEU A 349 -2.00 11.40 26.86
CA LEU A 349 -1.28 12.58 26.38
C LEU A 349 0.24 12.32 26.31
N PHE A 350 0.78 11.45 27.16
CA PHE A 350 2.18 11.04 27.14
C PHE A 350 2.57 10.29 25.87
N HIS A 351 1.72 9.40 25.34
CA HIS A 351 1.97 8.69 24.08
C HIS A 351 1.90 9.65 22.90
N GLN A 352 0.94 10.58 22.88
CA GLN A 352 0.85 11.62 21.86
C GLN A 352 2.06 12.57 21.87
N ILE A 353 2.53 12.94 23.07
CA ILE A 353 3.75 13.74 23.26
C ILE A 353 4.98 12.94 22.82
N ALA A 354 5.09 11.66 23.17
CA ALA A 354 6.19 10.80 22.78
C ALA A 354 6.24 10.58 21.26
N HIS A 355 5.10 10.36 20.61
CA HIS A 355 4.99 10.25 19.17
C HIS A 355 5.37 11.56 18.46
N SER A 356 4.92 12.70 18.99
CA SER A 356 5.28 14.02 18.45
C SER A 356 6.77 14.33 18.63
N ALA A 357 7.36 13.98 19.78
CA ALA A 357 8.79 14.13 20.06
C ALA A 357 9.65 13.21 19.17
N TYR A 358 9.16 12.00 18.88
CA TYR A 358 9.81 11.06 17.98
C TYR A 358 9.84 11.61 16.54
N ASN A 359 8.68 12.04 16.03
CA ASN A 359 8.59 12.66 14.70
C ASN A 359 9.41 13.95 14.61
N PHE A 360 9.54 14.68 15.72
CA PHE A 360 10.39 15.87 15.82
C PHE A 360 11.87 15.51 15.65
N GLY A 361 12.35 14.47 16.35
CA GLY A 361 13.71 13.98 16.22
C GLY A 361 14.03 13.55 14.79
N LEU A 362 13.16 12.73 14.17
CA LEU A 362 13.32 12.29 12.79
C LEU A 362 13.29 13.47 11.80
N GLY A 363 12.36 14.41 11.99
CA GLY A 363 12.27 15.61 11.16
C GLY A 363 13.51 16.50 11.25
N GLY A 364 14.13 16.58 12.43
CA GLY A 364 15.37 17.30 12.65
C GLY A 364 16.57 16.66 11.94
N VAL A 365 16.73 15.33 12.05
CA VAL A 365 17.79 14.58 11.36
C VAL A 365 17.63 14.67 9.85
N ALA A 366 16.40 14.49 9.35
CA ALA A 366 16.08 14.63 7.93
C ALA A 366 16.34 16.05 7.40
N GLY A 367 15.98 17.08 8.19
CA GLY A 367 16.27 18.48 7.89
C GLY A 367 17.77 18.76 7.80
N GLY A 368 18.55 18.23 8.74
CA GLY A 368 20.01 18.34 8.75
C GLY A 368 20.68 17.63 7.57
N PHE A 369 20.19 16.45 7.20
CA PHE A 369 20.67 15.71 6.04
C PHE A 369 20.43 16.47 4.72
N GLY A 370 19.21 16.95 4.48
CA GLY A 370 18.90 17.72 3.28
C GLY A 370 19.68 19.04 3.21
N ALA A 371 19.90 19.70 4.34
CA ALA A 371 20.75 20.89 4.41
C ALA A 371 22.22 20.59 4.07
N THR A 372 22.74 19.44 4.52
CA THR A 372 24.13 19.03 4.26
C THR A 372 24.36 18.79 2.77
N ILE A 373 23.46 18.08 2.09
CA ILE A 373 23.62 17.77 0.66
C ILE A 373 23.62 19.04 -0.21
N VAL A 374 22.78 20.01 0.13
CA VAL A 374 22.62 21.24 -0.67
C VAL A 374 23.60 22.35 -0.27
N TYR A 375 24.31 22.17 0.85
CA TYR A 375 25.24 23.18 1.38
C TYR A 375 26.32 23.65 0.38
N PRO A 376 26.92 22.80 -0.47
CA PRO A 376 27.86 23.26 -1.49
C PRO A 376 27.25 24.26 -2.48
N ILE A 377 25.99 24.06 -2.87
CA ILE A 377 25.24 24.97 -3.77
C ILE A 377 25.02 26.32 -3.05
N ASP A 378 24.66 26.26 -1.77
CA ASP A 378 24.47 27.43 -0.92
C ASP A 378 25.76 28.24 -0.75
N LEU A 379 26.88 27.57 -0.54
CA LEU A 379 28.19 28.21 -0.40
C LEU A 379 28.56 28.95 -1.70
N VAL A 380 28.37 28.32 -2.86
CA VAL A 380 28.66 28.92 -4.16
C VAL A 380 27.74 30.11 -4.43
N LYS A 381 26.45 30.01 -4.11
CA LYS A 381 25.50 31.11 -4.22
C LYS A 381 25.91 32.30 -3.35
N VAL A 382 26.29 32.07 -2.09
CA VAL A 382 26.71 33.15 -1.17
C VAL A 382 28.02 33.80 -1.63
N ARG A 383 29.01 33.00 -2.06
CA ARG A 383 30.31 33.51 -2.53
C ARG A 383 30.22 34.25 -3.87
N PHE A 384 29.33 33.83 -4.78
CA PHE A 384 29.10 34.48 -6.06
C PHE A 384 28.19 35.72 -5.93
N GLY A 385 27.10 35.62 -5.18
CA GLY A 385 26.13 36.70 -4.95
C GLY A 385 26.70 37.90 -4.18
N GLY A 386 27.74 37.69 -3.37
CA GLY A 386 28.48 38.76 -2.70
C GLY A 386 29.22 39.71 -3.64
N ILE A 387 29.29 39.43 -4.95
CA ILE A 387 30.09 40.20 -5.93
C ILE A 387 29.21 40.97 -6.94
N HIS A 388 27.94 40.58 -7.15
CA HIS A 388 27.08 41.15 -8.22
C HIS A 388 25.80 41.88 -7.74
N GLY A 389 25.72 42.32 -6.49
CA GLY A 389 24.72 43.32 -6.09
C GLY A 389 23.26 42.84 -6.11
N THR A 390 22.89 42.12 -5.06
CA THR A 390 21.60 42.34 -4.36
C THR A 390 21.92 42.30 -2.87
N ALA A 391 21.57 43.37 -2.15
CA ALA A 391 21.84 43.54 -0.73
C ALA A 391 21.20 42.41 0.11
N LEU A 392 21.96 41.34 0.34
CA LEU A 392 21.87 40.53 1.54
C LEU A 392 23.21 40.72 2.25
N THR A 393 23.21 41.62 3.21
CA THR A 393 24.33 41.86 4.12
C THR A 393 24.41 40.69 5.10
N VAL A 394 24.89 39.54 4.62
CA VAL A 394 25.58 38.52 5.42
C VAL A 394 26.81 38.14 4.60
N THR A 395 27.75 39.07 4.63
CA THR A 395 29.16 38.80 4.90
C THR A 395 29.80 37.46 4.50
N ARG A 396 30.96 37.68 3.88
CA ARG A 396 31.97 36.74 3.43
C ARG A 396 32.37 35.72 4.53
N PRO A 397 32.47 34.41 4.22
CA PRO A 397 33.36 33.53 4.96
C PRO A 397 34.77 33.72 4.37
N ILE A 398 35.72 34.24 5.14
CA ILE A 398 37.14 34.13 4.80
C ILE A 398 37.79 33.11 5.76
N ALA A 399 38.27 32.05 5.12
CA ALA A 399 39.52 31.32 5.29
C ALA A 399 40.17 31.21 6.68
N CYS A 400 40.66 30.00 6.94
CA CYS A 400 41.60 29.70 8.02
C CYS A 400 42.87 30.46 7.73
N SER A 401 43.41 31.07 8.77
CA SER A 401 44.82 31.42 8.85
C SER A 401 45.68 30.15 8.80
N THR A 402 46.54 30.05 7.78
CA THR A 402 47.95 29.72 7.97
C THR A 402 48.74 30.29 6.80
N ASP A 403 49.61 31.21 7.15
CA ASP A 403 50.80 31.76 6.47
C ASP A 403 50.76 32.45 5.09
N GLU A 404 51.51 33.57 5.14
CA GLU A 404 52.22 34.31 4.09
C GLU A 404 51.47 34.97 2.92
N ASN A 405 51.40 36.30 3.05
CA ASN A 405 51.95 37.24 2.07
C ASN A 405 51.35 37.21 0.65
N GLN A 406 50.20 37.88 0.43
CA GLN A 406 49.98 38.61 -0.83
C GLN A 406 48.91 39.70 -0.76
N ARG A 407 49.36 40.89 -1.15
CA ARG A 407 48.61 42.13 -1.44
C ARG A 407 47.37 41.89 -2.30
N SER A 408 46.25 42.53 -1.95
CA SER A 408 45.44 43.34 -2.90
C SER A 408 44.27 44.02 -2.19
N THR A 409 44.57 45.19 -1.64
CA THR A 409 43.61 46.28 -1.42
C THR A 409 43.27 46.92 -2.77
N VAL A 410 42.28 46.40 -3.51
CA VAL A 410 41.68 47.13 -4.65
C VAL A 410 40.17 46.85 -4.69
N VAL A 411 39.39 47.89 -4.42
CA VAL A 411 37.93 47.92 -4.62
C VAL A 411 37.67 47.86 -6.13
N GLY A 412 37.07 46.78 -6.63
CA GLY A 412 36.55 46.73 -8.01
C GLY A 412 36.85 45.48 -8.86
N GLN A 413 37.60 44.48 -8.39
CA GLN A 413 37.79 43.23 -9.17
C GLN A 413 36.79 42.14 -8.74
N LEU A 414 36.06 41.63 -9.73
CA LEU A 414 35.21 40.43 -9.63
C LEU A 414 36.04 39.23 -9.16
N LEU A 415 35.93 38.86 -7.88
CA LEU A 415 36.66 37.72 -7.28
C LEU A 415 36.40 36.38 -8.04
N TYR A 416 35.22 36.25 -8.65
CA TYR A 416 34.79 35.09 -9.45
C TYR A 416 34.14 35.54 -10.76
N LYS A 417 34.52 34.92 -11.88
CA LYS A 417 33.97 35.25 -13.21
C LYS A 417 32.61 34.59 -13.46
N ASN A 418 32.44 33.35 -13.00
CA ASN A 418 31.23 32.52 -13.15
C ASN A 418 31.04 31.61 -11.91
N SER A 419 29.85 31.05 -11.70
CA SER A 419 29.60 30.09 -10.59
C SER A 419 30.52 28.87 -10.66
N LEU A 420 30.88 28.41 -11.87
CA LEU A 420 31.86 27.34 -12.09
C LEU A 420 33.31 27.77 -11.77
N ASP A 421 33.66 29.03 -12.00
CA ASP A 421 34.97 29.59 -11.60
C ASP A 421 35.07 29.67 -10.06
N CYS A 422 33.96 29.97 -9.38
CA CYS A 422 33.87 29.90 -7.93
C CYS A 422 34.10 28.47 -7.42
N VAL A 423 33.37 27.48 -7.96
CA VAL A 423 33.55 26.06 -7.61
C VAL A 423 35.00 25.61 -7.82
N ARG A 424 35.59 25.93 -8.98
CA ARG A 424 36.96 25.54 -9.31
C ARG A 424 37.99 26.15 -8.36
N LYS A 425 37.84 27.44 -8.01
CA LYS A 425 38.75 28.13 -7.08
C LYS A 425 38.58 27.64 -5.63
N VAL A 426 37.35 27.35 -5.19
CA VAL A 426 37.09 26.77 -3.86
C VAL A 426 37.70 25.38 -3.76
N PHE A 427 37.48 24.53 -4.76
CA PHE A 427 38.05 23.18 -4.78
C PHE A 427 39.59 23.21 -4.82
N ARG A 428 40.19 24.13 -5.58
CA ARG A 428 41.65 24.27 -5.68
C ARG A 428 42.30 24.85 -4.43
N ASN A 429 41.65 25.79 -3.74
CA ASN A 429 42.26 26.54 -2.63
C ASN A 429 41.88 26.00 -1.24
N GLU A 430 40.69 25.39 -1.09
CA GLU A 430 40.17 24.91 0.20
C GLU A 430 39.86 23.41 0.21
N GLY A 431 40.02 22.73 -0.93
CA GLY A 431 39.72 21.31 -1.08
C GLY A 431 38.22 20.98 -1.00
N PHE A 432 37.90 19.69 -0.96
CA PHE A 432 36.51 19.20 -0.86
C PHE A 432 35.83 19.61 0.46
N LEU A 433 36.56 19.59 1.58
CA LEU A 433 36.04 19.99 2.89
C LEU A 433 35.76 21.51 2.98
N GLY A 434 36.40 22.32 2.13
CA GLY A 434 36.11 23.74 1.99
C GLY A 434 34.65 24.04 1.64
N PHE A 435 33.99 23.14 0.90
CA PHE A 435 32.57 23.28 0.57
C PHE A 435 31.65 23.18 1.77
N TYR A 436 32.08 22.55 2.88
CA TYR A 436 31.29 22.32 4.09
C TYR A 436 31.68 23.23 5.25
N ARG A 437 32.60 24.17 5.03
CA ARG A 437 33.03 25.13 6.04
C ARG A 437 31.87 26.06 6.41
N GLY A 438 31.42 26.00 7.66
CA GLY A 438 30.26 26.77 8.16
C GLY A 438 28.94 25.99 8.24
N LEU A 439 28.95 24.68 7.94
CA LEU A 439 27.77 23.82 8.02
C LEU A 439 27.14 23.79 9.42
N GLY A 440 27.95 23.74 10.49
CA GLY A 440 27.46 23.65 11.89
C GLY A 440 26.42 24.73 12.27
N PRO A 441 26.75 26.03 12.17
CA PRO A 441 25.79 27.12 12.39
C PRO A 441 24.57 27.08 11.46
N GLN A 442 24.70 26.48 10.28
CA GLN A 442 23.56 26.31 9.37
C GLN A 442 22.61 25.20 9.85
N LEU A 443 23.15 24.06 10.30
CA LEU A 443 22.36 22.95 10.84
C LEU A 443 21.59 23.32 12.10
N ILE A 444 22.20 24.09 13.01
CA ILE A 444 21.55 24.56 14.25
C ILE A 444 20.28 25.39 13.95
N GLY A 445 20.24 26.09 12.81
CA GLY A 445 19.04 26.83 12.39
C GLY A 445 18.02 25.97 11.64
N VAL A 446 18.48 25.15 10.69
CA VAL A 446 17.59 24.43 9.77
C VAL A 446 16.93 23.21 10.41
N ALA A 447 17.63 22.48 11.28
CA ALA A 447 17.08 21.25 11.85
C ALA A 447 15.82 21.50 12.72
N PRO A 448 15.79 22.46 13.67
CA PRO A 448 14.57 22.77 14.42
C PRO A 448 13.46 23.31 13.53
N GLU A 449 13.80 24.12 12.52
CA GLU A 449 12.84 24.67 11.55
C GLU A 449 12.08 23.56 10.82
N LYS A 450 12.81 22.55 10.29
CA LYS A 450 12.17 21.44 9.57
C LYS A 450 11.47 20.46 10.50
N ALA A 451 12.01 20.21 11.69
CA ALA A 451 11.40 19.34 12.70
C ALA A 451 9.99 19.82 13.07
N ILE A 452 9.84 21.09 13.49
CA ILE A 452 8.54 21.65 13.90
C ILE A 452 7.56 21.65 12.74
N LYS A 453 8.02 22.00 11.54
CA LYS A 453 7.17 22.12 10.37
C LYS A 453 6.61 20.75 9.93
N LEU A 454 7.41 19.69 9.96
CA LEU A 454 6.95 18.34 9.62
C LEU A 454 6.00 17.79 10.70
N THR A 455 6.37 17.90 11.98
CA THR A 455 5.55 17.36 13.07
C THR A 455 4.19 18.00 13.20
N VAL A 456 4.11 19.33 13.13
CA VAL A 456 2.83 20.05 13.24
C VAL A 456 1.95 19.76 12.02
N ASN A 457 2.55 19.59 10.84
CA ASN A 457 1.79 19.23 9.64
C ASN A 457 1.18 17.83 9.79
N ASP A 458 1.98 16.84 10.21
CA ASP A 458 1.52 15.47 10.41
C ASP A 458 0.48 15.37 11.52
N PHE A 459 0.65 16.12 12.63
CA PHE A 459 -0.30 16.16 13.73
C PHE A 459 -1.67 16.72 13.33
N ILE A 460 -1.71 17.79 12.55
CA ILE A 460 -2.99 18.35 12.09
C ILE A 460 -3.60 17.45 11.02
N ARG A 461 -2.78 16.90 10.12
CA ARG A 461 -3.24 15.96 9.08
C ARG A 461 -3.82 14.69 9.70
N SER A 462 -3.21 14.11 10.73
CA SER A 462 -3.72 12.90 11.38
C SER A 462 -5.07 13.14 12.07
N ARG A 463 -5.28 14.33 12.63
CA ARG A 463 -6.54 14.70 13.29
C ARG A 463 -7.65 15.12 12.32
N ALA A 464 -7.28 15.64 11.15
CA ALA A 464 -8.22 16.04 10.10
C ALA A 464 -8.48 14.95 9.06
N MET A 465 -7.80 13.80 9.17
CA MET A 465 -8.01 12.65 8.30
C MET A 465 -9.32 11.95 8.66
N ASP A 466 -10.14 11.72 7.65
CA ASP A 466 -11.36 10.94 7.82
C ASP A 466 -11.01 9.47 8.12
N PRO A 467 -11.45 8.92 9.27
CA PRO A 467 -11.11 7.55 9.67
C PRO A 467 -11.66 6.47 8.73
N GLU A 468 -12.69 6.76 7.92
CA GLU A 468 -13.29 5.78 7.01
C GLU A 468 -12.64 5.76 5.63
N THR A 469 -12.20 6.92 5.14
CA THR A 469 -11.69 7.08 3.77
C THR A 469 -10.17 7.26 3.71
N GLY A 470 -9.53 7.61 4.83
CA GLY A 470 -8.10 7.91 4.89
C GLY A 470 -7.70 9.17 4.12
N ARG A 471 -8.67 10.01 3.74
CA ARG A 471 -8.47 11.22 2.92
C ARG A 471 -8.60 12.49 3.76
N ILE A 472 -7.91 13.53 3.31
CA ILE A 472 -7.98 14.87 3.89
C ILE A 472 -8.48 15.82 2.81
N THR A 473 -9.41 16.69 3.16
CA THR A 473 -9.92 17.70 2.22
C THR A 473 -8.89 18.82 2.01
N LEU A 474 -8.87 19.41 0.81
CA LEU A 474 -7.91 20.44 0.43
C LEU A 474 -7.87 21.65 1.39
N PRO A 475 -8.99 22.19 1.92
CA PRO A 475 -8.95 23.26 2.91
C PRO A 475 -8.21 22.86 4.19
N TRP A 476 -8.43 21.64 4.67
CA TRP A 476 -7.73 21.10 5.84
C TRP A 476 -6.24 20.86 5.55
N GLU A 477 -5.88 20.47 4.33
CA GLU A 477 -4.46 20.37 3.95
C GLU A 477 -3.76 21.75 3.95
N LEU A 478 -4.44 22.79 3.45
CA LEU A 478 -3.95 24.18 3.48
C LEU A 478 -3.79 24.68 4.92
N VAL A 479 -4.78 24.43 5.79
CA VAL A 479 -4.74 24.80 7.21
C VAL A 479 -3.63 24.05 7.94
N ALA A 480 -3.45 22.75 7.67
CA ALA A 480 -2.37 21.96 8.25
C ALA A 480 -0.99 22.52 7.83
N GLY A 481 -0.84 22.88 6.56
CA GLY A 481 0.41 23.48 6.06
C GLY A 481 0.65 24.87 6.63
N GLY A 482 -0.36 25.74 6.63
CA GLY A 482 -0.27 27.10 7.15
C GLY A 482 0.01 27.15 8.66
N THR A 483 -0.66 26.31 9.44
CA THR A 483 -0.46 26.22 10.89
C THR A 483 0.94 25.68 11.23
N ALA A 484 1.44 24.71 10.45
CA ALA A 484 2.81 24.23 10.60
C ALA A 484 3.85 25.34 10.35
N GLY A 485 3.67 26.13 9.29
CA GLY A 485 4.53 27.29 9.00
C GLY A 485 4.44 28.37 10.09
N GLY A 486 3.24 28.70 10.57
CA GLY A 486 3.04 29.68 11.63
C GLY A 486 3.67 29.25 12.96
N CYS A 487 3.44 28.01 13.37
CA CYS A 487 4.01 27.42 14.58
C CYS A 487 5.55 27.43 14.52
N GLN A 488 6.13 27.00 13.40
CA GLN A 488 7.58 27.05 13.19
C GLN A 488 8.15 28.44 13.41
N VAL A 489 7.53 29.49 12.83
CA VAL A 489 8.04 30.87 12.99
C VAL A 489 8.01 31.33 14.44
N ILE A 490 6.96 31.01 15.21
CA ILE A 490 6.86 31.42 16.63
C ILE A 490 8.06 30.90 17.43
N PHE A 491 8.45 29.65 17.24
CA PHE A 491 9.56 29.03 17.98
C PHE A 491 10.94 29.34 17.40
N THR A 492 11.06 29.53 16.08
CA THR A 492 12.37 29.71 15.42
C THR A 492 12.78 31.17 15.26
N ASN A 493 11.85 32.13 15.31
CA ASN A 493 12.16 33.55 15.11
C ASN A 493 13.20 34.10 16.12
N PRO A 494 13.12 33.79 17.43
CA PRO A 494 14.17 34.20 18.38
C PRO A 494 15.55 33.63 18.02
N LEU A 495 15.61 32.38 17.55
CA LEU A 495 16.86 31.73 17.10
C LEU A 495 17.41 32.39 15.83
N GLU A 496 16.54 32.74 14.87
CA GLU A 496 16.92 33.45 13.64
C GLU A 496 17.55 34.81 13.97
N ILE A 497 16.91 35.62 14.83
CA ILE A 497 17.41 36.95 15.17
C ILE A 497 18.75 36.87 15.90
N VAL A 498 18.89 35.96 16.87
CA VAL A 498 20.15 35.77 17.59
C VAL A 498 21.26 35.32 16.65
N LYS A 499 20.99 34.39 15.71
CA LYS A 499 21.95 33.95 14.71
C LYS A 499 22.41 35.10 13.80
N ILE A 500 21.48 35.90 13.29
CA ILE A 500 21.79 37.06 12.43
C ILE A 500 22.67 38.07 13.19
N ARG A 501 22.29 38.40 14.44
CA ARG A 501 23.04 39.36 15.26
C ARG A 501 24.43 38.86 15.63
N LEU A 502 24.59 37.57 15.92
CA LEU A 502 25.90 36.94 16.17
C LEU A 502 26.79 36.96 14.92
N GLN A 503 26.23 36.76 13.73
CA GLN A 503 26.98 36.85 12.48
C GLN A 503 27.49 38.28 12.28
N ILE A 504 26.59 39.28 12.32
CA ILE A 504 26.92 40.70 12.16
C ILE A 504 27.96 41.15 13.21
N GLN A 505 27.78 40.78 14.48
CA GLN A 505 28.73 41.15 15.55
C GLN A 505 30.07 40.43 15.43
N GLY A 506 30.07 39.16 14.99
CA GLY A 506 31.31 38.41 14.76
C GLY A 506 32.17 39.01 13.65
N GLU A 507 31.56 39.74 12.72
CA GLU A 507 32.26 40.40 11.62
C GLU A 507 32.79 41.77 12.02
N ALA A 508 31.98 42.54 12.75
CA ALA A 508 32.42 43.78 13.37
C ALA A 508 33.58 43.52 14.35
N ALA A 509 33.47 42.46 15.17
CA ALA A 509 34.53 42.04 16.09
C ALA A 509 35.82 41.62 15.38
N LYS A 510 35.73 40.96 14.21
CA LYS A 510 36.90 40.63 13.37
C LYS A 510 37.55 41.84 12.70
N LEU A 511 36.77 42.89 12.41
CA LEU A 511 37.26 44.13 11.82
C LEU A 511 37.87 45.08 12.85
N GLU A 512 37.33 45.09 14.08
CA GLU A 512 37.69 46.05 15.13
C GLU A 512 38.50 45.44 16.29
N GLY A 513 38.81 44.13 16.27
CA GLY A 513 39.57 43.45 17.32
C GLY A 513 38.85 43.31 18.67
N ALA A 514 37.52 43.50 18.69
CA ALA A 514 36.71 43.48 19.90
C ALA A 514 36.36 42.05 20.37
N VAL A 515 36.17 41.87 21.68
CA VAL A 515 35.78 40.58 22.28
C VAL A 515 34.37 40.17 21.79
N PRO A 516 34.19 38.97 21.21
CA PRO A 516 32.89 38.53 20.71
C PRO A 516 31.87 38.44 21.85
N LYS A 517 30.76 39.15 21.72
CA LYS A 517 29.66 39.13 22.69
C LYS A 517 28.84 37.85 22.51
N GLY A 518 28.59 37.14 23.61
CA GLY A 518 27.84 35.88 23.60
C GLY A 518 26.34 36.07 23.29
N ALA A 519 25.68 35.00 22.86
CA ALA A 519 24.24 34.96 22.54
C ALA A 519 23.36 35.51 23.69
N VAL A 520 23.75 35.25 24.94
CA VAL A 520 23.05 35.71 26.15
C VAL A 520 23.07 37.23 26.29
N HIS A 521 24.16 37.89 25.89
CA HIS A 521 24.27 39.35 25.92
C HIS A 521 23.33 40.00 24.88
N ILE A 522 23.22 39.39 23.69
CA ILE A 522 22.31 39.83 22.63
C ILE A 522 20.86 39.67 23.08
N ILE A 523 20.49 38.53 23.67
CA ILE A 523 19.15 38.28 24.20
C ILE A 523 18.77 39.30 25.27
N ARG A 524 19.69 39.62 26.19
CA ARG A 524 19.48 40.65 27.22
C ARG A 524 19.35 42.06 26.65
N GLN A 525 20.08 42.38 25.60
CA GLN A 525 20.07 43.70 24.96
C GLN A 525 18.81 43.94 24.11
N LEU A 526 18.30 42.93 23.41
CA LEU A 526 17.11 43.04 22.57
C LEU A 526 15.80 42.93 23.37
N GLY A 527 15.80 42.18 24.47
CA GLY A 527 14.59 41.85 25.21
C GLY A 527 13.59 41.00 24.39
N LEU A 528 12.46 40.61 25.00
CA LEU A 528 11.47 39.73 24.36
C LEU A 528 10.84 40.38 23.11
N LEU A 529 10.47 41.66 23.17
CA LEU A 529 9.89 42.39 22.03
C LEU A 529 10.90 42.55 20.87
N GLY A 530 12.19 42.73 21.17
CA GLY A 530 13.23 42.80 20.14
C GLY A 530 13.48 41.46 19.43
N LEU A 531 13.31 40.33 20.15
CA LEU A 531 13.42 38.98 19.59
C LEU A 531 12.27 38.57 18.67
N TYR A 532 11.16 39.32 18.67
CA TYR A 532 10.05 39.12 17.72
C TYR A 532 9.97 40.24 16.66
N ARG A 533 10.92 41.17 16.64
CA ARG A 533 10.98 42.23 15.63
C ARG A 533 11.26 41.62 14.25
N GLY A 534 10.29 41.71 13.35
CA GLY A 534 10.36 41.09 12.01
C GLY A 534 9.64 39.75 11.89
N ALA A 535 9.06 39.22 12.98
CA ALA A 535 8.28 37.98 12.96
C ALA A 535 7.10 38.03 11.98
N SER A 536 6.46 39.19 11.80
CA SER A 536 5.37 39.38 10.83
C SER A 536 5.82 39.15 9.38
N ALA A 537 7.05 39.54 9.03
CA ALA A 537 7.62 39.27 7.71
C ALA A 537 7.99 37.78 7.52
N CYS A 538 8.41 37.11 8.60
CA CYS A 538 8.62 35.66 8.61
C CYS A 538 7.30 34.90 8.43
N LEU A 539 6.24 35.28 9.15
CA LEU A 539 4.90 34.68 9.03
C LEU A 539 4.33 34.85 7.61
N LEU A 540 4.46 36.04 7.02
CA LEU A 540 4.00 36.32 5.65
C LEU A 540 4.68 35.42 4.61
N ARG A 541 5.91 34.97 4.86
CA ARG A 541 6.65 34.07 3.97
C ARG A 541 6.34 32.60 4.25
N ASP A 542 6.41 32.19 5.51
CA ASP A 542 6.47 30.77 5.89
C ASP A 542 5.08 30.12 5.96
N ILE A 543 4.03 30.88 6.29
CA ILE A 543 2.65 30.39 6.24
C ILE A 543 2.25 30.05 4.80
N PRO A 544 2.33 30.97 3.81
CA PRO A 544 1.92 30.64 2.44
C PRO A 544 2.84 29.61 1.80
N PHE A 545 4.15 29.63 2.12
CA PHE A 545 5.08 28.65 1.59
C PHE A 545 4.68 27.24 2.02
N SER A 546 4.35 27.05 3.30
CA SER A 546 3.96 25.75 3.85
C SER A 546 2.56 25.32 3.43
N ALA A 547 1.62 26.26 3.35
CA ALA A 547 0.27 26.01 2.85
C ALA A 547 0.27 25.56 1.39
N ILE A 548 1.17 26.07 0.53
CA ILE A 548 1.27 25.62 -0.86
C ILE A 548 2.06 24.32 -0.98
N TYR A 549 3.17 24.22 -0.25
CA TYR A 549 4.13 23.12 -0.39
C TYR A 549 3.56 21.76 -0.01
N PHE A 550 2.91 21.64 1.15
CA PHE A 550 2.46 20.33 1.66
C PHE A 550 1.32 19.71 0.84
N PRO A 551 0.27 20.46 0.43
CA PRO A 551 -0.75 19.93 -0.48
C PRO A 551 -0.16 19.61 -1.85
N ALA A 552 0.67 20.48 -2.43
CA ALA A 552 1.31 20.20 -3.71
C ALA A 552 2.11 18.89 -3.66
N TYR A 553 2.85 18.66 -2.58
CA TYR A 553 3.60 17.43 -2.37
C TYR A 553 2.69 16.19 -2.20
N SER A 554 1.65 16.27 -1.35
CA SER A 554 0.65 15.20 -1.14
C SER A 554 -0.03 14.79 -2.46
N HIS A 555 -0.47 15.77 -3.25
CA HIS A 555 -1.12 15.55 -4.54
C HIS A 555 -0.16 15.05 -5.62
N LEU A 556 1.08 15.56 -5.70
CA LEU A 556 2.08 15.02 -6.62
C LEU A 556 2.35 13.53 -6.36
N LYS A 557 2.48 13.13 -5.09
CA LYS A 557 2.67 11.72 -4.73
C LYS A 557 1.48 10.83 -5.08
N LYS A 558 0.26 11.28 -4.75
CA LYS A 558 -0.98 10.52 -4.97
C LYS A 558 -1.40 10.50 -6.45
N ASP A 559 -1.49 11.66 -7.08
CA ASP A 559 -2.12 11.81 -8.39
C ASP A 559 -1.17 11.54 -9.55
N VAL A 560 0.12 11.91 -9.42
CA VAL A 560 1.12 11.75 -10.50
C VAL A 560 1.87 10.43 -10.37
N PHE A 561 2.36 10.12 -9.17
CA PHE A 561 3.17 8.91 -8.96
C PHE A 561 2.37 7.70 -8.46
N GLN A 562 1.07 7.87 -8.21
CA GLN A 562 0.12 6.82 -7.85
C GLN A 562 0.53 6.05 -6.58
N GLU A 563 1.10 6.76 -5.60
CA GLU A 563 1.42 6.19 -4.29
C GLU A 563 0.15 5.58 -3.65
N GLY A 564 0.23 4.31 -3.24
CA GLY A 564 -0.89 3.57 -2.65
C GLY A 564 -1.79 2.84 -3.65
N TYR A 565 -1.70 3.09 -4.96
CA TYR A 565 -2.39 2.28 -5.97
C TYR A 565 -1.74 0.90 -6.04
N ASN A 566 -2.51 -0.18 -5.83
CA ASN A 566 -2.01 -1.56 -5.73
C ASN A 566 -0.87 -1.76 -4.72
N GLY A 567 -0.81 -0.96 -3.65
CA GLY A 567 0.25 -1.05 -2.64
C GLY A 567 1.62 -0.53 -3.12
N LYS A 568 1.68 0.21 -4.23
CA LYS A 568 2.92 0.80 -4.74
C LYS A 568 3.49 1.80 -3.71
N GLN A 569 4.69 1.51 -3.20
CA GLN A 569 5.51 2.47 -2.48
C GLN A 569 6.41 3.24 -3.47
N LEU A 570 6.54 4.55 -3.26
CA LEU A 570 7.41 5.39 -4.09
C LEU A 570 8.87 4.95 -4.01
N SER A 571 9.53 4.94 -5.17
CA SER A 571 10.99 4.80 -5.28
C SER A 571 11.69 6.10 -4.85
N PHE A 572 12.97 6.00 -4.47
CA PHE A 572 13.82 7.13 -4.08
C PHE A 572 13.72 8.32 -5.05
N LEU A 573 13.77 8.06 -6.36
CA LEU A 573 13.71 9.10 -7.39
C LEU A 573 12.31 9.71 -7.51
N GLU A 574 11.24 8.94 -7.32
CA GLU A 574 9.86 9.42 -7.37
C GLU A 574 9.55 10.33 -6.17
N THR A 575 9.98 9.94 -4.96
CA THR A 575 9.89 10.80 -3.76
C THR A 575 10.72 12.08 -3.92
N LEU A 576 11.95 11.96 -4.44
CA LEU A 576 12.83 13.12 -4.65
C LEU A 576 12.23 14.12 -5.65
N THR A 577 11.73 13.62 -6.78
CA THR A 577 11.17 14.45 -7.85
C THR A 577 9.85 15.09 -7.44
N SER A 578 8.93 14.35 -6.80
CA SER A 578 7.69 14.91 -6.26
C SER A 578 7.95 16.04 -5.25
N ALA A 579 8.86 15.83 -4.31
CA ALA A 579 9.24 16.82 -3.32
C ALA A 579 9.92 18.06 -3.91
N ALA A 580 10.79 17.87 -4.92
CA ALA A 580 11.47 18.97 -5.59
C ALA A 580 10.52 19.83 -6.43
N VAL A 581 9.61 19.19 -7.18
CA VAL A 581 8.60 19.86 -8.03
C VAL A 581 7.58 20.60 -7.17
N ALA A 582 7.12 20.01 -6.06
CA ALA A 582 6.23 20.69 -5.11
C ALA A 582 6.84 21.97 -4.51
N GLY A 583 8.17 22.00 -4.35
CA GLY A 583 8.92 23.15 -3.85
C GLY A 583 8.95 24.36 -4.80
N MET A 584 8.84 24.15 -6.11
CA MET A 584 8.98 25.21 -7.12
C MET A 584 7.88 26.29 -7.03
N PRO A 585 6.57 25.95 -7.08
CA PRO A 585 5.50 26.95 -6.98
C PRO A 585 5.47 27.61 -5.61
N ALA A 586 5.71 26.85 -4.53
CA ALA A 586 5.78 27.38 -3.18
C ALA A 586 6.90 28.42 -3.03
N ALA A 587 8.10 28.13 -3.56
CA ALA A 587 9.23 29.05 -3.52
C ALA A 587 8.99 30.31 -4.38
N TYR A 588 8.44 30.14 -5.59
CA TYR A 588 8.21 31.25 -6.51
C TYR A 588 7.14 32.21 -6.01
N LEU A 589 5.96 31.70 -5.63
CA LEU A 589 4.83 32.52 -5.18
C LEU A 589 5.11 33.27 -3.87
N THR A 590 5.99 32.74 -3.02
CA THR A 590 6.38 33.41 -1.78
C THR A 590 7.63 34.28 -1.93
N THR A 591 8.19 34.44 -3.13
CA THR A 591 9.36 35.31 -3.37
C THR A 591 9.11 36.77 -3.00
N PRO A 592 7.95 37.38 -3.30
CA PRO A 592 7.66 38.74 -2.86
C PRO A 592 7.77 38.95 -1.34
N ALA A 593 7.24 38.02 -0.55
CA ALA A 593 7.32 38.07 0.91
C ALA A 593 8.77 37.94 1.43
N ASP A 594 9.59 37.13 0.75
CA ASP A 594 11.00 36.95 1.10
C ASP A 594 11.85 38.19 0.75
N VAL A 595 11.56 38.87 -0.36
CA VAL A 595 12.20 40.16 -0.70
C VAL A 595 11.87 41.21 0.36
N VAL A 596 10.62 41.30 0.80
CA VAL A 596 10.25 42.27 1.87
C VAL A 596 10.92 41.90 3.20
N LYS A 597 10.92 40.62 3.59
CA LYS A 597 11.60 40.13 4.81
C LYS A 597 13.08 40.49 4.80
N THR A 598 13.78 40.17 3.72
CA THR A 598 15.23 40.41 3.61
C THR A 598 15.57 41.90 3.67
N ARG A 599 14.78 42.78 3.04
CA ARG A 599 15.00 44.24 3.12
C ARG A 599 14.71 44.83 4.50
N LEU A 600 13.74 44.29 5.23
CA LEU A 600 13.40 44.74 6.59
C LEU A 600 14.42 44.26 7.64
N GLN A 601 15.05 43.11 7.42
CA GLN A 601 16.02 42.52 8.35
C GLN A 601 17.46 43.00 8.14
N VAL A 602 17.77 43.59 6.97
CA VAL A 602 19.07 44.22 6.72
C VAL A 602 19.13 45.56 7.45
N GLU A 603 20.13 45.73 8.32
CA GLU A 603 20.35 46.95 9.08
C GLU A 603 20.73 48.10 8.13
N ALA A 604 19.98 49.21 8.17
CA ALA A 604 20.22 50.36 7.29
C ALA A 604 21.58 50.98 7.61
N ARG A 605 22.49 51.01 6.63
CA ARG A 605 23.70 51.83 6.72
C ARG A 605 23.30 53.31 6.75
N THR A 606 24.13 54.14 7.38
CA THR A 606 23.99 55.60 7.35
C THR A 606 23.86 56.10 5.91
N GLY A 607 22.68 56.61 5.54
CA GLY A 607 22.35 57.06 4.18
C GLY A 607 21.42 56.16 3.35
N GLN A 608 20.95 55.01 3.86
CA GLN A 608 19.95 54.16 3.18
C GLN A 608 18.52 54.34 3.74
N THR A 609 17.52 54.03 2.93
CA THR A 609 16.09 54.15 3.28
C THR A 609 15.74 53.27 4.48
N ASN A 610 15.29 53.90 5.57
CA ASN A 610 14.77 53.19 6.74
C ASN A 610 13.32 52.74 6.48
N TYR A 611 13.05 51.47 6.74
CA TYR A 611 11.71 50.88 6.69
C TYR A 611 11.10 50.86 8.08
N LYS A 612 9.95 51.54 8.26
CA LYS A 612 9.26 51.62 9.56
C LYS A 612 8.40 50.37 9.84
N GLY A 613 8.05 49.61 8.81
CA GLY A 613 7.23 48.40 8.93
C GLY A 613 7.05 47.66 7.60
N LEU A 614 6.29 46.55 7.64
CA LEU A 614 6.05 45.66 6.50
C LEU A 614 5.34 46.35 5.33
N THR A 615 4.31 47.15 5.65
CA THR A 615 3.51 47.90 4.67
C THR A 615 4.31 49.04 4.05
N ASP A 616 5.09 49.77 4.86
CA ASP A 616 6.00 50.82 4.40
C ASP A 616 7.08 50.26 3.46
N ALA A 617 7.64 49.09 3.78
CA ALA A 617 8.58 48.39 2.91
C ALA A 617 7.94 47.97 1.58
N PHE A 618 6.73 47.39 1.61
CA PHE A 618 6.03 47.00 0.39
C PHE A 618 5.74 48.20 -0.52
N VAL A 619 5.25 49.31 0.05
CA VAL A 619 4.93 50.52 -0.70
C VAL A 619 6.18 51.19 -1.28
N LYS A 620 7.26 51.31 -0.50
CA LYS A 620 8.52 51.90 -0.97
C LYS A 620 9.18 51.06 -2.06
N ILE A 621 9.26 49.74 -1.90
CA ILE A 621 9.83 48.86 -2.94
C ILE A 621 9.02 48.95 -4.24
N TYR A 622 7.69 48.98 -4.13
CA TYR A 622 6.81 49.12 -5.30
C TYR A 622 7.00 50.48 -6.01
N ARG A 623 7.14 51.58 -5.25
CA ARG A 623 7.32 52.93 -5.80
C ARG A 623 8.72 53.19 -6.34
N GLU A 624 9.76 52.68 -5.70
CA GLU A 624 11.17 52.97 -6.02
C GLU A 624 11.77 51.99 -7.04
N GLU A 625 11.45 50.69 -6.98
CA GLU A 625 12.04 49.66 -7.84
C GLU A 625 11.03 48.97 -8.79
N GLY A 626 9.72 49.20 -8.58
CA GLY A 626 8.64 48.62 -9.38
C GLY A 626 8.31 47.15 -9.06
N PHE A 627 7.24 46.63 -9.66
CA PHE A 627 6.71 45.29 -9.37
C PHE A 627 7.70 44.13 -9.64
N LYS A 628 8.57 44.27 -10.66
CA LYS A 628 9.59 43.26 -10.98
C LYS A 628 10.61 43.06 -9.86
N ALA A 629 10.78 44.04 -8.97
CA ALA A 629 11.70 43.95 -7.84
C ALA A 629 11.33 42.85 -6.85
N PHE A 630 10.04 42.57 -6.66
CA PHE A 630 9.55 41.53 -5.74
C PHE A 630 9.89 40.10 -6.18
N PHE A 631 10.20 39.88 -7.46
CA PHE A 631 10.57 38.57 -7.99
C PHE A 631 12.07 38.45 -8.29
N LYS A 632 12.87 39.49 -8.02
CA LYS A 632 14.34 39.43 -8.13
C LYS A 632 14.85 38.38 -7.14
N GLY A 633 15.56 37.38 -7.66
CA GLY A 633 16.09 36.26 -6.86
C GLY A 633 15.20 35.01 -6.81
N GLY A 634 14.01 35.03 -7.43
CA GLY A 634 13.10 33.88 -7.49
C GLY A 634 13.74 32.58 -8.02
N PRO A 635 14.38 32.59 -9.21
CA PRO A 635 15.06 31.39 -9.74
C PRO A 635 16.16 30.87 -8.81
N ALA A 636 16.94 31.77 -8.20
CA ALA A 636 17.99 31.41 -7.26
C ALA A 636 17.43 30.83 -5.94
N ARG A 637 16.17 31.13 -5.61
CA ARG A 637 15.46 30.52 -4.48
C ARG A 637 14.97 29.13 -4.83
N ILE A 638 14.37 28.94 -6.02
CA ILE A 638 13.92 27.62 -6.49
C ILE A 638 15.11 26.65 -6.54
N LEU A 639 16.23 27.05 -7.14
CA LEU A 639 17.43 26.21 -7.29
C LEU A 639 18.01 25.74 -5.95
N ARG A 640 17.80 26.51 -4.87
CA ARG A 640 18.21 26.14 -3.51
C ARG A 640 17.13 25.29 -2.82
N SER A 641 15.90 25.78 -2.79
CA SER A 641 14.83 25.20 -2.00
C SER A 641 14.41 23.83 -2.51
N SER A 642 14.24 23.67 -3.83
CA SER A 642 13.73 22.41 -4.41
C SER A 642 14.62 21.19 -4.08
N PRO A 643 15.96 21.22 -4.27
CA PRO A 643 16.80 20.09 -3.88
C PRO A 643 16.82 19.85 -2.37
N GLN A 644 16.83 20.92 -1.56
CA GLN A 644 16.92 20.79 -0.10
C GLN A 644 15.69 20.07 0.46
N PHE A 645 14.52 20.48 0.01
CA PHE A 645 13.26 19.85 0.38
C PHE A 645 13.12 18.42 -0.16
N GLY A 646 13.62 18.16 -1.37
CA GLY A 646 13.72 16.82 -1.94
C GLY A 646 14.46 15.84 -1.04
N PHE A 647 15.72 16.16 -0.73
CA PHE A 647 16.55 15.29 0.11
C PHE A 647 16.07 15.20 1.56
N THR A 648 15.49 16.28 2.12
CA THR A 648 14.90 16.24 3.46
C THR A 648 13.72 15.28 3.52
N LEU A 649 12.78 15.31 2.57
CA LEU A 649 11.62 14.41 2.62
C LEU A 649 11.98 12.96 2.32
N VAL A 650 12.89 12.72 1.39
CA VAL A 650 13.43 11.38 1.17
C VAL A 650 14.05 10.83 2.45
N ALA A 651 14.91 11.60 3.11
CA ALA A 651 15.49 11.17 4.38
C ALA A 651 14.42 10.94 5.45
N TYR A 652 13.39 11.80 5.52
CA TYR A 652 12.29 11.66 6.46
C TYR A 652 11.49 10.36 6.24
N GLU A 653 11.10 10.05 5.00
CA GLU A 653 10.37 8.83 4.66
C GLU A 653 11.20 7.57 4.91
N TYR A 654 12.47 7.57 4.51
CA TYR A 654 13.35 6.43 4.75
C TYR A 654 13.65 6.22 6.24
N LEU A 655 13.81 7.30 7.02
CA LEU A 655 13.98 7.21 8.47
C LEU A 655 12.75 6.61 9.15
N HIS A 656 11.54 6.99 8.72
CA HIS A 656 10.29 6.38 9.18
C HIS A 656 10.17 4.89 8.79
N LYS A 657 10.67 4.49 7.62
CA LYS A 657 10.69 3.08 7.19
C LYS A 657 11.68 2.24 7.99
N PHE A 658 12.89 2.76 8.26
CA PHE A 658 13.94 2.01 8.95
C PHE A 658 13.84 2.04 10.47
N VAL A 659 13.24 3.09 11.01
CA VAL A 659 12.98 3.23 12.45
C VAL A 659 11.48 3.48 12.60
N PRO A 660 10.65 2.41 12.61
CA PRO A 660 9.24 2.57 12.88
C PRO A 660 9.02 2.90 14.36
N TYR A 661 8.00 3.70 14.66
CA TYR A 661 7.63 4.01 16.04
C TYR A 661 7.19 2.72 16.77
N PRO A 662 7.85 2.31 17.87
CA PRO A 662 7.67 0.99 18.47
C PRO A 662 6.29 0.77 19.13
N PHE A 663 5.48 1.82 19.28
CA PHE A 663 4.17 1.76 19.95
C PHE A 663 2.98 2.14 19.05
N ASN A 664 3.15 2.21 17.72
CA ASN A 664 2.00 2.30 16.84
C ASN A 664 1.37 0.91 16.76
N GLY A 665 0.24 0.73 17.43
CA GLY A 665 -0.68 -0.34 17.09
C GLY A 665 -0.96 -0.21 15.60
N THR A 666 -0.71 -1.26 14.84
CA THR A 666 -0.96 -1.33 13.40
C THR A 666 -2.34 -0.75 13.12
N SER A 667 -2.38 0.42 12.46
CA SER A 667 -3.61 0.92 11.87
C SER A 667 -4.19 -0.22 11.05
N ARG A 668 -5.42 -0.61 11.36
CA ARG A 668 -6.19 -1.63 10.63
C ARG A 668 -6.37 -1.15 9.20
N GLU A 669 -5.33 -1.26 8.37
CA GLU A 669 -5.55 -1.47 6.95
C GLU A 669 -6.42 -2.72 6.88
N VAL A 670 -7.60 -2.58 6.30
CA VAL A 670 -8.46 -3.72 6.01
C VAL A 670 -7.70 -4.57 5.00
N GLU A 671 -6.87 -5.48 5.50
CA GLU A 671 -6.24 -6.55 4.73
C GLU A 671 -7.38 -7.49 4.31
N THR A 672 -8.12 -7.11 3.27
CA THR A 672 -8.97 -8.05 2.57
C THR A 672 -8.13 -9.21 2.05
N THR A 673 -8.80 -10.33 1.80
CA THR A 673 -8.19 -11.62 1.54
C THR A 673 -7.21 -11.61 0.35
N THR A 674 -7.40 -10.70 -0.62
CA THR A 674 -6.51 -10.51 -1.79
C THR A 674 -5.16 -9.87 -1.48
N LEU A 675 -5.07 -9.01 -0.45
CA LEU A 675 -3.80 -8.42 0.00
C LEU A 675 -3.06 -9.36 0.96
N ALA A 676 -3.79 -10.10 1.80
CA ALA A 676 -3.20 -11.10 2.69
C ALA A 676 -2.48 -12.22 1.91
N SER A 677 -2.99 -12.62 0.73
CA SER A 677 -2.37 -13.64 -0.10
C SER A 677 -1.00 -13.25 -0.68
N GLN A 678 -0.64 -11.96 -0.72
CA GLN A 678 0.67 -11.52 -1.21
C GLN A 678 1.82 -11.83 -0.24
N ARG A 679 1.52 -12.10 1.04
CA ARG A 679 2.52 -12.44 2.08
C ARG A 679 2.56 -13.94 2.41
N GLU A 680 1.61 -14.73 1.91
CA GLU A 680 1.52 -16.17 2.15
C GLU A 680 2.40 -16.96 1.17
N ASP A 681 2.85 -18.15 1.58
CA ASP A 681 3.57 -19.07 0.69
C ASP A 681 2.63 -19.53 -0.43
N MET A 682 3.06 -19.41 -1.69
CA MET A 682 2.27 -19.78 -2.86
C MET A 682 1.78 -21.24 -2.81
N ALA A 683 2.57 -22.15 -2.21
CA ALA A 683 2.17 -23.54 -2.02
C ALA A 683 0.95 -23.65 -1.08
N GLN A 684 0.94 -22.91 0.03
CA GLN A 684 -0.17 -22.89 0.98
C GLN A 684 -1.42 -22.21 0.38
N VAL A 685 -1.23 -21.13 -0.39
CA VAL A 685 -2.32 -20.47 -1.13
C VAL A 685 -2.97 -21.45 -2.10
N ARG A 686 -2.17 -22.23 -2.83
CA ARG A 686 -2.68 -23.22 -3.78
C ARG A 686 -3.32 -24.43 -3.12
N ALA A 687 -2.77 -24.92 -2.00
CA ALA A 687 -3.43 -25.96 -1.21
C ALA A 687 -4.80 -25.49 -0.70
N ARG A 688 -4.88 -24.24 -0.23
CA ARG A 688 -6.16 -23.61 0.15
C ARG A 688 -7.12 -23.50 -1.03
N ASN A 689 -6.64 -23.09 -2.21
CA ASN A 689 -7.47 -22.97 -3.40
C ASN A 689 -7.95 -24.33 -3.93
N ALA A 690 -7.11 -25.37 -3.89
CA ALA A 690 -7.49 -26.74 -4.20
C ALA A 690 -8.64 -27.20 -3.29
N LEU A 691 -8.52 -26.94 -1.98
CA LEU A 691 -9.59 -27.21 -1.03
C LEU A 691 -10.84 -26.39 -1.31
N ARG A 692 -10.73 -25.14 -1.74
CA ARG A 692 -11.89 -24.33 -2.16
C ARG A 692 -12.62 -24.96 -3.34
N ILE A 693 -11.92 -25.48 -4.34
CA ILE A 693 -12.55 -26.20 -5.47
C ILE A 693 -13.27 -27.46 -4.98
N LEU A 694 -12.70 -28.18 -4.02
CA LEU A 694 -13.36 -29.34 -3.41
C LEU A 694 -14.56 -28.94 -2.53
N LEU A 695 -14.47 -27.85 -1.78
CA LEU A 695 -15.56 -27.33 -0.95
C LEU A 695 -16.67 -26.67 -1.78
N ASP A 696 -16.34 -26.24 -3.00
CA ASP A 696 -17.28 -25.78 -4.01
C ASP A 696 -18.20 -26.93 -4.49
N VAL A 697 -17.77 -28.18 -4.32
CA VAL A 697 -18.59 -29.38 -4.52
C VAL A 697 -19.62 -29.54 -3.42
N HIS A 698 -19.25 -29.35 -2.15
CA HIS A 698 -20.14 -29.37 -0.99
C HIS A 698 -19.46 -28.74 0.24
N GLY A 699 -20.18 -27.94 1.04
CA GLY A 699 -19.60 -27.28 2.24
C GLY A 699 -19.00 -28.23 3.29
N ASP A 700 -19.51 -29.46 3.36
CA ASP A 700 -19.03 -30.52 4.26
C ASP A 700 -17.98 -31.46 3.67
N PHE A 701 -17.46 -31.16 2.48
CA PHE A 701 -16.46 -32.00 1.82
C PHE A 701 -15.26 -32.24 2.78
N GLY A 702 -14.95 -33.52 3.05
CA GLY A 702 -13.88 -33.90 3.96
C GLY A 702 -14.12 -33.69 5.46
N ARG A 703 -15.35 -33.45 5.92
CA ARG A 703 -15.68 -33.37 7.37
C ARG A 703 -15.91 -34.73 8.04
N ARG A 704 -16.09 -35.80 7.27
CA ARG A 704 -16.30 -37.17 7.75
C ARG A 704 -15.01 -37.96 7.92
#